data_AF-A0A936C605-F1
#
_entry.id   AF-A0A936C605-F1
#
_cell.length_a   1.000
_cell.length_b   1.000
_cell.length_c   1.000
_cell.angle_alpha   90.00
_cell.angle_beta   90.00
_cell.angle_gamma   90.00
#
_symmetry.space_group_name_H-M   'P 1'
#
loop_
_entity.id
_entity.type
_entity.pdbx_description
1 polymer ?
#
loop_
_entity_poly.entity_id
_entity_poly.type
_entity_poly.pdbx_seq_one_letter_code
_entity_poly.pdbx_strand_id
1 'polypeptide(L)'
;MAQYDSDSIRTVALVGHGASGKTTLVEALLHQAGVIPSRGSVERGSTVSDFDPLEKSYQHSLRTSAVHLDHGDIRVHVLDTPGFPDFVGQAMGALDAVETAAIVVSAQSGIELVTTRMMEWAAQRKLCRLLIVNKIDADNTDLPKLLEDLQAAFGKECLPINLPAANGTRVVDCFFNPAGESDFSSVAEAHRRIVDQVVEVDADLMSLYLEQGEVAPEQLHAPFEAALREGHLVPICFVSARNGAGIADLLDIFEHLLPTPAEGNPPLFVKGEGETAMEFRSDPDPAKHVLAHVFKVVVDPFVGKLGIFRVHQGTVTKDTQLFVGDGRKPFKVGHLLMMQGKDHVEIDRCVPGDIGAVAKVDEIEFDCVLHDSHDEDHIHMRPLEFPTPMHGIAISPKRRGDEQRLSDVLHKLAAEDPTLRVDHDPVLNETVLRGLGELHLRAVVERMAQQYKIEVQTRPPRVPYRETITSAAEGHHRHKKQTGGAGQFGEVFLRVAPLPRGTGFEFVDEVKGGVIPNQFIPAVRKGVEQVLTSGPLAGYPMHDVKVTVYDGKHHPVDSKEVAFVAAGRKAFLDAISKAHPIVLEPVVSLEVVCPEAHIGEITGDLSARRGQVTGTLGLRLGTLAVTGMVPLSEVEDYGSRLKAMTGGHGSYGLTLSHYEPAPPALQQQLAAEHRQHRVEEEE
;
A
#
# COMPACT_ATOMS: atom_id res chain seq x y z
N MET A 1 17.35 23.22 -21.86
CA MET A 1 17.12 23.36 -20.41
C MET A 1 18.46 23.68 -19.75
N ALA A 2 18.51 24.50 -18.71
CA ALA A 2 19.77 24.74 -17.99
C ALA A 2 20.28 23.43 -17.38
N GLN A 3 21.58 23.19 -17.47
CA GLN A 3 22.24 22.05 -16.84
C GLN A 3 22.73 22.50 -15.46
N TYR A 4 22.33 21.77 -14.43
CA TYR A 4 22.77 22.00 -13.06
C TYR A 4 23.73 20.89 -12.65
N ASP A 5 24.61 21.22 -11.71
CA ASP A 5 25.44 20.25 -11.01
C ASP A 5 24.74 19.85 -9.70
N SER A 6 25.19 18.76 -9.06
CA SER A 6 24.52 18.18 -7.90
C SER A 6 24.32 19.15 -6.73
N ASP A 7 25.24 20.10 -6.54
CA ASP A 7 25.18 21.11 -5.48
C ASP A 7 24.06 22.15 -5.70
N SER A 8 23.52 22.22 -6.92
CA SER A 8 22.43 23.11 -7.30
C SER A 8 21.08 22.39 -7.41
N ILE A 9 20.97 21.15 -6.95
CA ILE A 9 19.72 20.38 -7.00
C ILE A 9 19.11 20.29 -5.60
N ARG A 10 17.79 20.43 -5.53
CA ARG A 10 16.98 20.18 -4.34
C ARG A 10 15.84 19.24 -4.71
N THR A 11 15.51 18.29 -3.83
CA THR A 11 14.35 17.42 -4.02
C THR A 11 13.42 17.47 -2.82
N VAL A 12 12.13 17.69 -3.11
CA VAL A 12 11.10 17.92 -2.09
C VAL A 12 9.86 17.10 -2.40
N ALA A 13 9.36 16.34 -1.42
CA ALA A 13 8.05 15.72 -1.51
C ALA A 13 7.04 16.54 -0.70
N LEU A 14 5.99 17.05 -1.36
CA LEU A 14 4.86 17.63 -0.67
C LEU A 14 3.95 16.50 -0.20
N VAL A 15 3.90 16.29 1.12
CA VAL A 15 3.12 15.23 1.77
C VAL A 15 2.19 15.85 2.82
N GLY A 16 1.19 15.11 3.29
CA GLY A 16 0.22 15.60 4.29
C GLY A 16 -1.22 15.32 3.90
N HIS A 17 -2.16 15.70 4.77
CA HIS A 17 -3.56 15.28 4.63
C HIS A 17 -4.25 15.75 3.33
N GLY A 18 -5.33 15.07 2.96
CA GLY A 18 -6.21 15.48 1.87
C GLY A 18 -6.72 16.91 2.07
N ALA A 19 -6.92 17.65 0.98
CA ALA A 19 -7.41 19.03 1.02
C ALA A 19 -6.53 20.06 1.79
N SER A 20 -5.31 19.72 2.23
CA SER A 20 -4.33 20.67 2.78
C SER A 20 -3.81 21.69 1.76
N GLY A 21 -4.05 21.45 0.47
CA GLY A 21 -3.71 22.37 -0.62
C GLY A 21 -2.34 22.12 -1.25
N LYS A 22 -1.80 20.90 -1.18
CA LYS A 22 -0.53 20.49 -1.82
C LYS A 22 -0.49 20.81 -3.32
N THR A 23 -1.46 20.33 -4.09
CA THR A 23 -1.56 20.61 -5.53
C THR A 23 -1.66 22.10 -5.84
N THR A 24 -2.46 22.84 -5.06
CA THR A 24 -2.57 24.30 -5.22
C THR A 24 -1.25 25.01 -4.88
N LEU A 25 -0.50 24.50 -3.90
CA LEU A 25 0.83 25.00 -3.55
C LEU A 25 1.82 24.75 -4.69
N VAL A 26 1.79 23.58 -5.33
CA VAL A 26 2.59 23.31 -6.54
C VAL A 26 2.28 24.31 -7.64
N GLU A 27 1.00 24.57 -7.93
CA GLU A 27 0.62 25.59 -8.93
C GLU A 27 1.16 26.98 -8.58
N ALA A 28 1.14 27.35 -7.29
CA ALA A 28 1.67 28.63 -6.83
C ALA A 28 3.19 28.72 -7.01
N LEU A 29 3.92 27.66 -6.66
CA LEU A 29 5.37 27.55 -6.83
C LEU A 29 5.76 27.62 -8.32
N LEU A 30 5.12 26.82 -9.17
CA LEU A 30 5.38 26.81 -10.62
C LEU A 30 5.10 28.16 -11.27
N HIS A 31 4.05 28.85 -10.84
CA HIS A 31 3.72 30.19 -11.33
C HIS A 31 4.74 31.23 -10.86
N GLN A 32 5.13 31.19 -9.58
CA GLN A 32 6.11 32.12 -9.00
C GLN A 32 7.49 31.96 -9.67
N ALA A 33 7.89 30.72 -9.97
CA ALA A 33 9.11 30.42 -10.72
C ALA A 33 9.00 30.69 -12.24
N GLY A 34 7.82 31.12 -12.73
CA GLY A 34 7.61 31.45 -14.15
C GLY A 34 7.49 30.23 -15.09
N VAL A 35 7.36 29.02 -14.55
CA VAL A 35 7.19 27.78 -15.34
C VAL A 35 5.82 27.72 -16.01
N ILE A 36 4.79 28.22 -15.33
CA ILE A 36 3.43 28.34 -15.89
C ILE A 36 2.97 29.80 -15.91
N PRO A 37 2.22 30.23 -16.94
CA PRO A 37 1.80 31.62 -17.10
C PRO A 37 0.69 32.03 -16.12
N SER A 38 -0.05 31.06 -15.56
CA SER A 38 -1.13 31.29 -14.62
C SER A 38 -1.37 30.07 -13.75
N ARG A 39 -1.72 30.28 -12.48
CA ARG A 39 -2.09 29.21 -11.55
C ARG A 39 -3.34 28.46 -11.99
N GLY A 40 -3.26 27.14 -12.08
CA GLY A 40 -4.39 26.24 -12.29
C GLY A 40 -5.32 26.16 -11.08
N SER A 41 -6.44 25.46 -11.24
CA SER A 41 -7.37 25.17 -10.15
C SER A 41 -7.85 23.72 -10.23
N VAL A 42 -7.95 23.09 -9.07
CA VAL A 42 -8.40 21.70 -8.91
C VAL A 42 -9.85 21.57 -9.39
N GLU A 43 -10.71 22.53 -9.02
CA GLU A 43 -12.12 22.54 -9.39
C GLU A 43 -12.34 22.63 -10.91
N ARG A 44 -11.44 23.35 -11.60
CA ARG A 44 -11.44 23.48 -13.06
C ARG A 44 -10.69 22.35 -13.77
N GLY A 45 -10.02 21.46 -13.05
CA GLY A 45 -9.22 20.36 -13.61
C GLY A 45 -8.08 20.85 -14.50
N SER A 46 -7.50 22.01 -14.17
CA SER A 46 -6.51 22.72 -14.99
C SER A 46 -5.12 22.79 -14.33
N THR A 47 -4.88 22.02 -13.27
CA THR A 47 -3.57 21.92 -12.62
C THR A 47 -2.61 21.07 -13.45
N VAL A 48 -1.31 21.26 -13.22
CA VAL A 48 -0.22 20.51 -13.85
C VAL A 48 -0.13 19.10 -13.27
N SER A 49 -0.25 18.95 -11.94
CA SER A 49 -0.09 17.68 -11.24
C SER A 49 -1.30 16.74 -11.33
N ASP A 50 -2.53 17.24 -11.20
CA ASP A 50 -3.76 16.42 -11.24
C ASP A 50 -4.29 16.31 -12.67
N PHE A 51 -3.51 15.68 -13.53
CA PHE A 51 -3.83 15.58 -14.95
C PHE A 51 -4.65 14.35 -15.35
N ASP A 52 -4.76 13.34 -14.47
CA ASP A 52 -5.59 12.16 -14.75
C ASP A 52 -7.08 12.53 -14.87
N PRO A 53 -7.84 11.91 -15.79
CA PRO A 53 -9.29 12.07 -15.84
C PRO A 53 -9.99 11.76 -14.50
N LEU A 54 -9.53 10.74 -13.76
CA LEU A 54 -10.10 10.40 -12.46
C LEU A 54 -9.77 11.47 -11.41
N GLU A 55 -8.53 11.97 -11.36
CA GLU A 55 -8.14 13.05 -10.43
C GLU A 55 -8.98 14.31 -10.65
N LYS A 56 -9.26 14.66 -11.91
CA LYS A 56 -10.15 15.78 -12.25
C LYS A 56 -11.59 15.55 -11.83
N SER A 57 -12.09 14.32 -11.94
CA SER A 57 -13.44 13.96 -11.53
C SER A 57 -13.58 13.93 -10.00
N TYR A 58 -12.58 13.42 -9.30
CA TYR A 58 -12.54 13.29 -7.85
C TYR A 58 -12.12 14.57 -7.13
N GLN A 59 -11.52 15.52 -7.86
CA GLN A 59 -11.00 16.78 -7.35
C GLN A 59 -9.97 16.59 -6.22
N HIS A 60 -9.18 15.53 -6.33
CA HIS A 60 -8.01 15.28 -5.50
C HIS A 60 -7.03 14.36 -6.21
N SER A 61 -5.75 14.48 -5.88
CA SER A 61 -4.68 13.63 -6.39
C SER A 61 -4.88 12.18 -5.95
N LEU A 62 -4.67 11.26 -6.90
CA LEU A 62 -4.75 9.81 -6.68
C LEU A 62 -3.37 9.17 -6.78
N ARG A 63 -2.44 9.82 -7.49
CA ARG A 63 -1.07 9.35 -7.70
C ARG A 63 -0.08 10.47 -7.41
N THR A 64 1.15 10.07 -7.10
CA THR A 64 2.26 11.03 -7.02
C THR A 64 2.59 11.56 -8.41
N SER A 65 2.69 12.89 -8.56
CA SER A 65 3.11 13.59 -9.77
C SER A 65 4.46 14.25 -9.55
N ALA A 66 5.36 14.15 -10.54
CA ALA A 66 6.66 14.82 -10.51
C ALA A 66 6.63 16.07 -11.40
N VAL A 67 7.11 17.18 -10.83
CA VAL A 67 7.33 18.45 -11.53
C VAL A 67 8.68 19.02 -11.13
N HIS A 68 9.18 19.97 -11.90
CA HIS A 68 10.40 20.70 -11.60
C HIS A 68 10.20 22.19 -11.83
N LEU A 69 11.03 22.99 -11.15
CA LEU A 69 11.16 24.43 -11.34
C LEU A 69 12.62 24.87 -11.16
N ASP A 70 12.99 25.95 -11.83
CA ASP A 70 14.28 26.60 -11.66
C ASP A 70 14.03 27.92 -10.88
N HIS A 71 14.79 28.17 -9.82
CA HIS A 71 14.73 29.41 -9.01
C HIS A 71 16.16 29.80 -8.63
N GLY A 72 16.53 31.06 -8.85
CA GLY A 72 17.92 31.49 -8.71
C GLY A 72 18.87 30.64 -9.57
N ASP A 73 19.92 30.12 -8.93
CA ASP A 73 20.91 29.22 -9.54
C ASP A 73 20.68 27.74 -9.18
N ILE A 74 19.47 27.38 -8.76
CA ILE A 74 19.12 25.99 -8.40
C ILE A 74 17.95 25.42 -9.22
N ARG A 75 17.87 24.09 -9.23
CA ARG A 75 16.69 23.33 -9.68
C ARG A 75 16.04 22.63 -8.49
N VAL A 76 14.73 22.78 -8.38
CA VAL A 76 13.91 22.07 -7.39
C VAL A 76 13.04 21.04 -8.10
N HIS A 77 13.22 19.77 -7.74
CA HIS A 77 12.30 18.70 -8.07
C HIS A 77 11.23 18.59 -6.99
N VAL A 78 9.96 18.70 -7.37
CA VAL A 78 8.82 18.63 -6.46
C VAL A 78 7.96 17.42 -6.79
N LEU A 79 7.74 16.56 -5.80
CA LEU A 79 6.81 15.44 -5.87
C LEU A 79 5.50 15.83 -5.16
N ASP A 80 4.43 16.02 -5.91
CA ASP A 80 3.08 16.23 -5.39
C ASP A 80 2.44 14.89 -5.09
N THR A 81 2.07 14.63 -3.83
CA THR A 81 1.58 13.31 -3.40
C THR A 81 0.09 13.33 -3.03
N PRO A 82 -0.63 12.19 -3.16
CA PRO A 82 -2.00 12.10 -2.68
C PRO A 82 -2.06 12.18 -1.15
N GLY A 83 -3.09 12.86 -0.64
CA GLY A 83 -3.25 13.09 0.81
C GLY A 83 -4.28 12.20 1.51
N PHE A 84 -5.03 11.40 0.75
CA PHE A 84 -6.05 10.53 1.32
C PHE A 84 -5.44 9.20 1.80
N PRO A 85 -5.86 8.66 2.97
CA PRO A 85 -5.33 7.41 3.50
C PRO A 85 -5.39 6.23 2.53
N ASP A 86 -6.43 6.19 1.69
CA ASP A 86 -6.68 5.14 0.70
C ASP A 86 -5.60 5.09 -0.41
N PHE A 87 -4.86 6.18 -0.63
CA PHE A 87 -3.79 6.30 -1.64
C PHE A 87 -2.41 6.52 -1.02
N VAL A 88 -2.25 6.26 0.29
CA VAL A 88 -1.01 6.55 1.01
C VAL A 88 0.18 5.74 0.48
N GLY A 89 -0.05 4.55 -0.10
CA GLY A 89 0.99 3.77 -0.77
C GLY A 89 1.68 4.53 -1.90
N GLN A 90 0.92 5.29 -2.69
CA GLN A 90 1.46 6.14 -3.75
C GLN A 90 2.32 7.29 -3.20
N ALA A 91 1.94 7.85 -2.05
CA ALA A 91 2.67 8.93 -1.40
C ALA A 91 3.97 8.45 -0.74
N MET A 92 3.96 7.26 -0.11
CA MET A 92 5.13 6.72 0.59
C MET A 92 6.31 6.46 -0.36
N GLY A 93 6.06 5.99 -1.59
CA GLY A 93 7.12 5.81 -2.59
C GLY A 93 7.89 7.09 -2.90
N ALA A 94 7.26 8.27 -2.75
CA ALA A 94 7.93 9.56 -3.00
C ALA A 94 9.00 9.89 -1.96
N LEU A 95 8.93 9.32 -0.75
CA LEU A 95 9.85 9.65 0.35
C LEU A 95 11.27 9.18 0.07
N ASP A 96 11.45 8.02 -0.54
CA ASP A 96 12.78 7.49 -0.88
C ASP A 96 13.46 8.28 -2.02
N ALA A 97 12.67 9.09 -2.74
CA ALA A 97 13.14 9.90 -3.85
C ALA A 97 13.57 11.31 -3.46
N VAL A 98 13.45 11.72 -2.19
CA VAL A 98 13.69 13.12 -1.80
C VAL A 98 14.66 13.29 -0.62
N GLU A 99 15.37 14.42 -0.53
CA GLU A 99 16.08 14.79 0.71
C GLU A 99 15.12 15.34 1.76
N THR A 100 14.11 16.09 1.31
CA THR A 100 13.20 16.83 2.19
C THR A 100 11.76 16.38 2.01
N ALA A 101 11.15 15.95 3.11
CA ALA A 101 9.70 15.82 3.21
C ALA A 101 9.11 17.15 3.70
N ALA A 102 8.30 17.79 2.87
CA ALA A 102 7.56 19.00 3.21
C ALA A 102 6.11 18.63 3.55
N ILE A 103 5.81 18.57 4.85
CA ILE A 103 4.52 18.18 5.39
C ILE A 103 3.59 19.41 5.39
N VAL A 104 2.61 19.41 4.49
CA VAL A 104 1.63 20.50 4.33
C VAL A 104 0.45 20.29 5.29
N VAL A 105 0.20 21.32 6.10
CA VAL A 105 -0.85 21.38 7.13
C VAL A 105 -1.83 22.50 6.76
N SER A 106 -3.12 22.22 6.84
CA SER A 106 -4.16 23.24 6.64
C SER A 106 -4.28 24.10 7.90
N ALA A 107 -4.15 25.42 7.81
CA ALA A 107 -4.39 26.32 8.93
C ALA A 107 -5.79 26.20 9.54
N GLN A 108 -6.78 25.75 8.76
CA GLN A 108 -8.16 25.56 9.22
C GLN A 108 -8.38 24.19 9.88
N SER A 109 -7.78 23.13 9.34
CA SER A 109 -8.01 21.76 9.80
C SER A 109 -7.03 21.33 10.88
N GLY A 110 -5.85 21.96 10.93
CA GLY A 110 -4.76 21.60 11.84
C GLY A 110 -4.14 20.25 11.52
N ILE A 111 -3.71 19.54 12.57
CA ILE A 111 -3.01 18.26 12.47
C ILE A 111 -4.02 17.14 12.25
N GLU A 112 -3.87 16.42 11.14
CA GLU A 112 -4.73 15.30 10.77
C GLU A 112 -3.90 13.99 10.68
N LEU A 113 -4.59 12.85 10.59
CA LEU A 113 -3.98 11.51 10.61
C LEU A 113 -2.75 11.35 9.70
N VAL A 114 -2.89 11.76 8.43
CA VAL A 114 -1.84 11.58 7.41
C VAL A 114 -0.66 12.50 7.69
N THR A 115 -0.91 13.67 8.27
CA THR A 115 0.15 14.60 8.73
C THR A 115 1.06 13.91 9.73
N THR A 116 0.49 13.30 10.78
CA THR A 116 1.26 12.58 11.80
C THR A 116 2.02 11.40 11.21
N ARG A 117 1.37 10.57 10.38
CA ARG A 117 2.02 9.42 9.74
C ARG A 117 3.17 9.83 8.83
N MET A 118 3.02 10.89 8.05
CA MET A 118 4.08 11.38 7.16
C MET A 118 5.26 11.97 7.94
N MET A 119 5.01 12.68 9.05
CA MET A 119 6.08 13.12 9.95
C MET A 119 6.88 11.94 10.53
N GLU A 120 6.19 10.86 10.92
CA GLU A 120 6.81 9.66 11.45
C GLU A 120 7.59 8.90 10.38
N TRP A 121 7.00 8.63 9.21
CA TRP A 121 7.66 7.93 8.11
C TRP A 121 8.87 8.71 7.58
N ALA A 122 8.77 10.03 7.45
CA ALA A 122 9.91 10.87 7.08
C ALA A 122 11.05 10.75 8.11
N ALA A 123 10.74 10.74 9.41
CA ALA A 123 11.73 10.54 10.46
C ALA A 123 12.37 9.14 10.43
N GLN A 124 11.57 8.08 10.23
CA GLN A 124 12.07 6.71 10.09
C GLN A 124 12.99 6.56 8.87
N ARG A 125 12.74 7.34 7.82
CA ARG A 125 13.56 7.44 6.61
C ARG A 125 14.75 8.40 6.74
N LYS A 126 14.90 9.05 7.90
CA LYS A 126 15.96 10.04 8.18
C LYS A 126 15.94 11.21 7.19
N LEU A 127 14.77 11.60 6.69
CA LEU A 127 14.63 12.76 5.81
C LEU A 127 14.65 14.07 6.61
N CYS A 128 15.11 15.14 5.98
CA CYS A 128 14.88 16.48 6.51
C CYS A 128 13.37 16.77 6.45
N ARG A 129 12.84 17.39 7.49
CA ARG A 129 11.40 17.65 7.63
C ARG A 129 11.14 19.15 7.65
N LEU A 130 10.20 19.59 6.83
CA LEU A 130 9.69 20.96 6.78
C LEU A 130 8.19 20.92 6.99
N LEU A 131 7.66 21.73 7.91
CA LEU A 131 6.22 21.93 8.08
C LEU A 131 5.77 23.14 7.27
N ILE A 132 4.77 22.99 6.41
CA ILE A 132 4.19 24.08 5.64
C ILE A 132 2.75 24.29 6.09
N VAL A 133 2.49 25.37 6.84
CA VAL A 133 1.13 25.76 7.24
C VAL A 133 0.52 26.59 6.11
N ASN A 134 -0.32 25.95 5.31
CA ASN A 134 -1.01 26.56 4.18
C ASN A 134 -2.38 27.13 4.58
N LYS A 135 -2.98 27.96 3.72
CA LYS A 135 -4.30 28.59 3.90
C LYS A 135 -4.36 29.55 5.11
N ILE A 136 -3.27 30.26 5.38
CA ILE A 136 -3.23 31.26 6.45
C ILE A 136 -4.19 32.44 6.22
N ASP A 137 -4.66 32.63 5.00
CA ASP A 137 -5.63 33.66 4.59
C ASP A 137 -7.09 33.25 4.83
N ALA A 138 -7.31 32.04 5.34
CA ALA A 138 -8.65 31.52 5.51
C ALA A 138 -9.32 32.05 6.80
N ASP A 139 -10.65 32.20 6.73
CA ASP A 139 -11.46 32.67 7.86
C ASP A 139 -11.41 31.69 9.05
N ASN A 140 -11.53 32.25 10.26
CA ASN A 140 -11.58 31.51 11.54
C ASN A 140 -10.36 30.60 11.81
N THR A 141 -9.17 31.03 11.40
CA THR A 141 -7.91 30.35 11.73
C THR A 141 -7.34 30.87 13.05
N ASP A 142 -6.84 29.97 13.89
CA ASP A 142 -6.12 30.28 15.13
C ASP A 142 -4.66 29.81 14.98
N LEU A 143 -3.87 30.63 14.28
CA LEU A 143 -2.47 30.31 13.96
C LEU A 143 -1.57 30.20 15.21
N PRO A 144 -1.72 31.03 16.26
CA PRO A 144 -0.97 30.85 17.51
C PRO A 144 -1.23 29.48 18.14
N LYS A 145 -2.51 29.08 18.26
CA LYS A 145 -2.85 27.78 18.82
C LYS A 145 -2.35 26.63 17.95
N LEU A 146 -2.46 26.74 16.63
CA LEU A 146 -1.94 25.71 15.73
C LEU A 146 -0.42 25.53 15.86
N LEU A 147 0.34 26.62 16.07
CA LEU A 147 1.77 26.52 16.35
C LEU A 147 2.03 25.76 17.65
N GLU A 148 1.28 26.04 18.72
CA GLU A 148 1.36 25.29 19.99
C GLU A 148 1.02 23.82 19.81
N ASP A 149 -0.04 23.50 19.06
CA ASP A 149 -0.47 22.12 18.77
C ASP A 149 0.60 21.37 17.97
N LEU A 150 1.24 22.00 16.99
CA LEU A 150 2.36 21.43 16.22
C LEU A 150 3.55 21.12 17.12
N GLN A 151 3.91 22.05 18.01
CA GLN A 151 5.01 21.86 18.95
C GLN A 151 4.71 20.78 20.00
N ALA A 152 3.46 20.69 20.45
CA ALA A 152 3.04 19.64 21.37
C ALA A 152 3.04 18.26 20.72
N ALA A 153 2.68 18.16 19.44
CA ALA A 153 2.61 16.90 18.71
C ALA A 153 3.97 16.41 18.19
N PHE A 154 4.81 17.31 17.68
CA PHE A 154 6.02 16.97 16.94
C PHE A 154 7.33 17.39 17.61
N GLY A 155 7.26 18.15 18.71
CA GLY A 155 8.43 18.57 19.48
C GLY A 155 8.65 20.09 19.47
N LYS A 156 9.39 20.57 20.47
CA LYS A 156 9.68 22.01 20.64
C LYS A 156 10.65 22.55 19.59
N GLU A 157 11.39 21.65 18.95
CA GLU A 157 12.24 21.89 17.78
C GLU A 157 11.46 22.35 16.55
N CYS A 158 10.12 22.29 16.56
CA CYS A 158 9.29 22.84 15.49
C CYS A 158 9.20 24.37 15.61
N LEU A 159 10.00 25.10 14.82
CA LEU A 159 10.18 26.55 14.96
C LEU A 159 9.80 27.33 13.68
N PRO A 160 9.09 28.47 13.81
CA PRO A 160 8.65 29.26 12.66
C PRO A 160 9.78 30.08 12.04
N ILE A 161 10.12 29.80 10.78
CA ILE A 161 11.14 30.53 10.01
C ILE A 161 10.58 31.75 9.29
N ASN A 162 9.26 31.83 9.16
CA ASN A 162 8.54 33.06 8.86
C ASN A 162 7.30 33.13 9.76
N LEU A 163 6.69 34.31 9.84
CA LEU A 163 5.45 34.53 10.58
C LEU A 163 4.41 35.25 9.71
N PRO A 164 3.12 34.89 9.78
CA PRO A 164 2.04 35.61 9.12
C PRO A 164 1.99 37.08 9.53
N ALA A 165 1.66 37.94 8.58
CA ALA A 165 1.47 39.37 8.79
C ALA A 165 0.31 39.91 7.95
N ALA A 166 -0.24 41.04 8.40
CA ALA A 166 -1.39 41.68 7.78
C ALA A 166 -2.58 40.72 7.61
N ASN A 167 -2.93 40.01 8.69
CA ASN A 167 -3.99 39.00 8.76
C ASN A 167 -3.82 37.90 7.68
N GLY A 168 -2.63 37.31 7.59
CA GLY A 168 -2.34 36.20 6.66
C GLY A 168 -2.29 36.59 5.17
N THR A 169 -2.23 37.88 4.85
CA THR A 169 -2.06 38.34 3.46
C THR A 169 -0.60 38.52 3.05
N ARG A 170 0.30 38.54 4.03
CA ARG A 170 1.76 38.58 3.86
C ARG A 170 2.40 37.69 4.92
N VAL A 171 3.71 37.48 4.80
CA VAL A 171 4.54 36.90 5.85
C VAL A 171 5.75 37.81 6.08
N VAL A 172 6.38 37.65 7.23
CA VAL A 172 7.63 38.31 7.60
C VAL A 172 8.65 37.22 7.88
N ASP A 173 9.79 37.30 7.21
CA ASP A 173 10.92 36.42 7.42
C ASP A 173 11.48 36.58 8.85
N CYS A 174 11.74 35.45 9.51
CA CYS A 174 12.32 35.40 10.85
C CYS A 174 13.77 34.92 10.84
N PHE A 175 14.34 34.56 9.69
CA PHE A 175 15.69 34.02 9.59
C PHE A 175 16.67 34.96 8.89
N PHE A 176 16.48 35.27 7.59
CA PHE A 176 17.46 36.06 6.85
C PHE A 176 17.34 37.56 7.12
N ASN A 177 16.11 38.07 7.20
CA ASN A 177 15.83 39.47 7.48
C ASN A 177 14.78 39.60 8.60
N PRO A 178 15.16 39.40 9.87
CA PRO A 178 14.26 39.36 11.02
C PRO A 178 13.79 40.77 11.44
N ALA A 179 13.16 41.51 10.52
CA ALA A 179 12.68 42.86 10.72
C ALA A 179 11.21 42.99 10.27
N GLY A 180 10.34 43.41 11.18
CA GLY A 180 8.94 43.67 10.87
C GLY A 180 7.99 43.36 12.04
N GLU A 181 6.70 43.50 11.77
CA GLU A 181 5.61 43.13 12.69
C GLU A 181 4.80 41.98 12.08
N SER A 182 4.60 40.93 12.87
CA SER A 182 3.76 39.78 12.54
C SER A 182 2.41 39.85 13.26
N ASP A 183 1.45 39.08 12.77
CA ASP A 183 0.10 38.98 13.35
C ASP A 183 0.12 38.36 14.76
N PHE A 184 1.10 37.48 15.01
CA PHE A 184 1.37 36.90 16.32
C PHE A 184 2.85 36.59 16.51
N SER A 185 3.25 36.39 17.77
CA SER A 185 4.64 36.23 18.22
C SER A 185 5.54 37.40 17.83
N SER A 186 6.75 37.47 18.41
CA SER A 186 7.76 38.44 17.99
C SER A 186 8.70 37.82 16.97
N VAL A 187 8.91 38.51 15.84
CA VAL A 187 9.91 38.12 14.82
C VAL A 187 11.31 37.98 15.44
N ALA A 188 11.69 38.91 16.32
CA ALA A 188 12.98 38.87 17.00
C ALA A 188 13.10 37.69 17.98
N GLU A 189 12.01 37.28 18.62
CA GLU A 189 12.00 36.10 19.49
C GLU A 189 12.05 34.80 18.68
N ALA A 190 11.31 34.71 17.58
CA ALA A 190 11.36 33.58 16.66
C ALA A 190 12.76 33.39 16.08
N HIS A 191 13.38 34.48 15.62
CA HIS A 191 14.76 34.49 15.13
C HIS A 191 15.72 33.96 16.20
N ARG A 192 15.67 34.50 17.42
CA ARG A 192 16.55 34.08 18.51
C ARG A 192 16.40 32.59 18.80
N ARG A 193 15.16 32.07 18.87
CA ARG A 193 14.94 30.64 19.12
C ARG A 193 15.53 29.75 18.02
N ILE A 194 15.43 30.16 16.76
CA ILE A 194 16.04 29.41 15.65
C ILE A 194 17.56 29.44 15.77
N VAL A 195 18.16 30.62 15.98
CA VAL A 195 19.61 30.75 16.14
C VAL A 195 20.10 29.93 17.33
N ASP A 196 19.44 30.02 18.49
CA ASP A 196 19.73 29.22 19.68
C ASP A 196 19.74 27.71 19.35
N GLN A 197 18.70 27.21 18.67
CA GLN A 197 18.57 25.80 18.29
C GLN A 197 19.65 25.34 17.29
N VAL A 198 20.07 26.24 16.39
CA VAL A 198 21.05 25.99 15.33
C VAL A 198 22.47 26.02 15.88
N VAL A 199 22.79 26.94 16.80
CA VAL A 199 24.13 26.97 17.40
C VAL A 199 24.33 25.82 18.40
N GLU A 200 23.26 25.28 19.00
CA GLU A 200 23.34 24.14 19.93
C GLU A 200 23.96 22.88 19.31
N VAL A 201 23.87 22.69 17.99
CA VAL A 201 24.49 21.53 17.31
C VAL A 201 26.00 21.69 17.09
N ASP A 202 26.56 22.90 17.27
CA ASP A 202 27.98 23.20 17.12
C ASP A 202 28.54 23.84 18.40
N ALA A 203 29.37 23.10 19.14
CA ALA A 203 29.90 23.55 20.43
C ALA A 203 30.80 24.80 20.33
N ASP A 204 31.53 24.96 19.22
CA ASP A 204 32.41 26.12 19.02
C ASP A 204 31.56 27.36 18.69
N LEU A 205 30.53 27.20 17.85
CA LEU A 205 29.61 28.27 17.51
C LEU A 205 28.73 28.70 18.69
N MET A 206 28.27 27.75 19.50
CA MET A 206 27.55 28.03 20.75
C MET A 206 28.40 28.87 21.71
N SER A 207 29.69 28.53 21.84
CA SER A 207 30.62 29.29 22.69
C SER A 207 30.79 30.73 22.19
N LEU A 208 30.95 30.90 20.88
CA LEU A 208 31.04 32.22 20.24
C LEU A 208 29.77 33.05 20.45
N TYR A 209 28.60 32.44 20.27
CA TYR A 209 27.31 33.11 20.43
C TYR A 209 27.04 33.52 21.89
N LEU A 210 27.42 32.71 22.87
CA LEU A 210 27.30 33.06 24.30
C LEU A 210 28.22 34.22 24.70
N GLU A 211 29.38 34.37 24.04
CA GLU A 211 30.33 35.47 24.30
C GLU A 211 29.94 36.77 23.60
N GLN A 212 29.53 36.71 22.33
CA GLN A 212 29.35 37.88 21.46
C GLN A 212 27.89 38.27 21.26
N GLY A 213 26.94 37.35 21.48
CA GLY A 213 25.50 37.54 21.32
C GLY A 213 24.98 37.54 19.88
N GLU A 214 25.86 37.50 18.87
CA GLU A 214 25.52 37.51 17.45
C GLU A 214 26.45 36.55 16.67
N VAL A 215 25.95 35.95 15.59
CA VAL A 215 26.69 35.07 14.68
C VAL A 215 26.46 35.55 13.25
N ALA A 216 27.48 35.50 12.40
CA ALA A 216 27.33 35.87 11.00
C ALA A 216 26.42 34.85 10.26
N PRO A 217 25.48 35.29 9.40
CA PRO A 217 24.57 34.38 8.70
C PRO A 217 25.27 33.26 7.92
N GLU A 218 26.43 33.53 7.34
CA GLU A 218 27.21 32.55 6.58
C GLU A 218 27.74 31.41 7.45
N GLN A 219 27.93 31.65 8.75
CA GLN A 219 28.38 30.64 9.71
C GLN A 219 27.22 29.76 10.19
N LEU A 220 25.97 30.17 9.98
CA LEU A 220 24.79 29.42 10.41
C LEU A 220 24.37 28.33 9.43
N HIS A 221 24.84 28.35 8.17
CA HIS A 221 24.42 27.41 7.13
C HIS A 221 24.70 25.94 7.50
N ALA A 222 25.98 25.58 7.70
CA ALA A 222 26.35 24.19 8.00
C ALA A 222 25.73 23.65 9.31
N PRO A 223 25.68 24.42 10.43
CA PRO A 223 24.93 24.01 11.62
C PRO A 223 23.42 23.87 11.37
N PHE A 224 22.83 24.73 10.53
CA PHE A 224 21.41 24.64 10.20
C PHE A 224 21.09 23.33 9.47
N GLU A 225 21.91 22.97 8.48
CA GLU A 225 21.80 21.70 7.75
C GLU A 225 21.93 20.49 8.68
N ALA A 226 22.92 20.52 9.58
CA ALA A 226 23.09 19.47 10.58
C ALA A 226 21.85 19.37 11.49
N ALA A 227 21.29 20.50 11.92
CA ALA A 227 20.08 20.52 12.73
C ALA A 227 18.87 19.95 11.98
N LEU A 228 18.70 20.25 10.68
CA LEU A 228 17.66 19.64 9.85
C LEU A 228 17.81 18.11 9.74
N ARG A 229 19.04 17.65 9.50
CA ARG A 229 19.35 16.23 9.30
C ARG A 229 19.16 15.40 10.54
N GLU A 230 19.51 15.93 11.69
CA GLU A 230 19.36 15.26 12.98
C GLU A 230 17.92 15.38 13.51
N GLY A 231 17.08 16.20 12.86
CA GLY A 231 15.76 16.55 13.35
C GLY A 231 15.81 17.39 14.62
N HIS A 232 16.95 18.02 14.91
CA HIS A 232 17.14 18.98 16.00
C HIS A 232 16.47 20.32 15.70
N LEU A 233 16.10 20.57 14.45
CA LEU A 233 15.25 21.67 14.00
C LEU A 233 14.27 21.15 12.95
N VAL A 234 12.99 21.48 13.10
CA VAL A 234 11.95 21.26 12.08
C VAL A 234 11.34 22.62 11.74
N PRO A 235 11.72 23.26 10.63
CA PRO A 235 11.21 24.57 10.30
C PRO A 235 9.71 24.55 10.02
N ILE A 236 9.01 25.61 10.42
CA ILE A 236 7.62 25.87 10.07
C ILE A 236 7.57 27.09 9.15
N CYS A 237 7.02 26.90 7.95
CA CYS A 237 6.78 27.96 6.99
C CYS A 237 5.27 28.16 6.80
N PHE A 238 4.81 29.38 7.04
CA PHE A 238 3.44 29.80 6.79
C PHE A 238 3.30 30.31 5.36
N VAL A 239 2.26 29.85 4.66
CA VAL A 239 2.00 30.22 3.27
C VAL A 239 0.49 30.32 2.99
N SER A 240 0.14 31.05 1.93
CA SER A 240 -1.16 30.93 1.28
C SER A 240 -0.95 30.72 -0.22
N ALA A 241 -1.18 29.48 -0.67
CA ALA A 241 -1.17 29.15 -2.09
C ALA A 241 -2.24 29.94 -2.89
N ARG A 242 -3.31 30.39 -2.22
CA ARG A 242 -4.43 31.12 -2.83
C ARG A 242 -4.07 32.56 -3.14
N ASN A 243 -3.53 33.31 -2.19
CA ASN A 243 -3.22 34.74 -2.39
C ASN A 243 -1.74 34.98 -2.78
N GLY A 244 -0.85 34.01 -2.57
CA GLY A 244 0.58 34.08 -2.87
C GLY A 244 1.48 34.45 -1.69
N ALA A 245 0.93 34.69 -0.50
CA ALA A 245 1.71 35.01 0.70
C ALA A 245 2.68 33.86 1.05
N GLY A 246 3.95 34.19 1.30
CA GLY A 246 4.99 33.24 1.70
C GLY A 246 5.50 32.33 0.59
N ILE A 247 5.02 32.43 -0.65
CA ILE A 247 5.48 31.56 -1.75
C ILE A 247 6.89 31.95 -2.21
N ALA A 248 7.22 33.23 -2.24
CA ALA A 248 8.57 33.70 -2.53
C ALA A 248 9.54 33.26 -1.42
N ASP A 249 9.17 33.51 -0.15
CA ASP A 249 9.94 33.09 1.02
C ASP A 249 10.19 31.57 1.02
N LEU A 250 9.18 30.76 0.64
CA LEU A 250 9.33 29.31 0.53
C LEU A 250 10.33 28.89 -0.56
N LEU A 251 10.38 29.59 -1.69
CA LEU A 251 11.39 29.34 -2.73
C LEU A 251 12.79 29.73 -2.26
N ASP A 252 12.92 30.85 -1.53
CA ASP A 252 14.20 31.27 -0.95
C ASP A 252 14.70 30.28 0.11
N ILE A 253 13.78 29.69 0.89
CA ILE A 253 14.07 28.57 1.81
C ILE A 253 14.56 27.34 1.04
N PHE A 254 13.95 27.02 -0.10
CA PHE A 254 14.40 25.91 -0.95
C PHE A 254 15.81 26.15 -1.47
N GLU A 255 16.13 27.38 -1.87
CA GLU A 255 17.45 27.75 -2.38
C GLU A 255 18.54 27.72 -1.31
N HIS A 256 18.27 28.31 -0.14
CA HIS A 256 19.32 28.62 0.82
C HIS A 256 19.38 27.68 2.03
N LEU A 257 18.33 26.91 2.33
CA LEU A 257 18.25 26.14 3.58
C LEU A 257 18.02 24.65 3.38
N LEU A 258 17.40 24.24 2.27
CA LEU A 258 17.22 22.81 2.02
C LEU A 258 18.54 22.17 1.61
N PRO A 259 18.80 20.92 2.03
CA PRO A 259 20.03 20.23 1.71
C PRO A 259 20.09 19.83 0.23
N THR A 260 21.28 19.87 -0.33
CA THR A 260 21.67 19.15 -1.55
C THR A 260 21.67 17.63 -1.35
N PRO A 261 21.78 16.85 -2.44
CA PRO A 261 22.06 15.42 -2.36
C PRO A 261 23.33 15.05 -1.57
N ALA A 262 24.33 15.93 -1.52
CA ALA A 262 25.57 15.73 -0.78
C ALA A 262 25.47 16.13 0.71
N GLU A 263 24.68 17.16 1.01
CA GLU A 263 24.46 17.63 2.37
C GLU A 263 23.47 16.76 3.12
N GLY A 264 22.47 16.18 2.44
CA GLY A 264 21.41 15.36 3.02
C GLY A 264 21.89 14.10 3.75
N ASN A 265 20.97 13.45 4.48
CA ASN A 265 21.28 12.16 5.09
C ASN A 265 21.47 11.09 3.99
N PRO A 266 22.46 10.19 4.13
CA PRO A 266 22.70 9.16 3.13
C PRO A 266 21.46 8.29 2.90
N PRO A 267 21.14 7.94 1.63
CA PRO A 267 20.07 7.00 1.32
C PRO A 267 20.31 5.65 2.00
N LEU A 268 19.22 4.99 2.39
CA LEU A 268 19.25 3.76 3.20
C LEU A 268 19.41 2.51 2.33
N PHE A 269 20.43 2.49 1.47
CA PHE A 269 20.76 1.31 0.68
C PHE A 269 21.37 0.22 1.54
N VAL A 270 21.12 -1.02 1.16
CA VAL A 270 21.77 -2.23 1.69
C VAL A 270 22.36 -3.03 0.55
N LYS A 271 23.44 -3.76 0.81
CA LYS A 271 24.06 -4.69 -0.14
C LYS A 271 23.99 -6.12 0.38
N GLY A 272 23.44 -7.03 -0.44
CA GLY A 272 23.19 -8.42 -0.10
C GLY A 272 21.74 -8.69 0.35
N GLU A 273 21.45 -9.95 0.68
CA GLU A 273 20.10 -10.39 1.03
C GLU A 273 19.97 -10.83 2.49
N GLY A 274 18.76 -10.71 3.04
CA GLY A 274 18.39 -11.22 4.35
C GLY A 274 19.17 -10.61 5.52
N GLU A 275 19.37 -11.39 6.58
CA GLU A 275 20.07 -10.94 7.80
C GLU A 275 21.56 -10.61 7.58
N THR A 276 22.12 -11.04 6.45
CA THR A 276 23.53 -10.78 6.08
C THR A 276 23.73 -9.50 5.28
N ALA A 277 22.66 -8.79 4.93
CA ALA A 277 22.75 -7.53 4.19
C ALA A 277 23.47 -6.46 5.04
N MET A 278 24.40 -5.74 4.41
CA MET A 278 25.16 -4.68 5.06
C MET A 278 24.70 -3.31 4.55
N GLU A 279 24.78 -2.28 5.39
CA GLU A 279 24.50 -0.91 4.94
C GLU A 279 25.46 -0.52 3.81
N PHE A 280 24.91 0.01 2.72
CA PHE A 280 25.65 0.55 1.59
C PHE A 280 25.44 2.06 1.54
N ARG A 281 26.53 2.81 1.45
CA ARG A 281 26.49 4.27 1.36
C ARG A 281 26.82 4.70 -0.07
N SER A 282 25.82 5.21 -0.77
CA SER A 282 26.04 5.91 -2.04
C SER A 282 26.80 7.21 -1.80
N ASP A 283 27.57 7.62 -2.80
CA ASP A 283 28.31 8.88 -2.79
C ASP A 283 27.89 9.70 -4.01
N PRO A 284 27.31 10.90 -3.86
CA PRO A 284 26.75 11.69 -4.96
C PRO A 284 27.82 12.33 -5.85
N ASP A 285 28.76 11.52 -6.33
CA ASP A 285 29.80 11.86 -7.29
C ASP A 285 29.33 11.47 -8.71
N PRO A 286 29.17 12.45 -9.63
CA PRO A 286 28.78 12.20 -11.02
C PRO A 286 29.73 11.29 -11.81
N ALA A 287 30.98 11.12 -11.35
CA ALA A 287 32.01 10.32 -12.04
C ALA A 287 32.00 8.83 -11.66
N LYS A 288 31.23 8.43 -10.64
CA LYS A 288 31.10 7.02 -10.22
C LYS A 288 30.17 6.22 -11.12
N HIS A 289 30.14 4.90 -10.89
CA HIS A 289 29.16 4.00 -11.50
C HIS A 289 27.74 4.45 -11.19
N VAL A 290 26.84 4.35 -12.17
CA VAL A 290 25.45 4.77 -11.98
C VAL A 290 24.82 3.96 -10.85
N LEU A 291 24.16 4.66 -9.94
CA LEU A 291 23.20 4.09 -9.01
C LEU A 291 21.96 4.98 -9.01
N ALA A 292 20.87 4.48 -9.58
CA ALA A 292 19.60 5.16 -9.62
C ALA A 292 18.49 4.26 -9.07
N HIS A 293 17.52 4.83 -8.37
CA HIS A 293 16.44 4.09 -7.71
C HIS A 293 15.10 4.43 -8.33
N VAL A 294 14.37 3.40 -8.77
CA VAL A 294 13.02 3.54 -9.36
C VAL A 294 11.99 3.56 -8.25
N PHE A 295 11.57 4.76 -7.86
CA PHE A 295 10.56 4.95 -6.82
C PHE A 295 9.12 5.01 -7.36
N LYS A 296 8.94 5.07 -8.68
CA LYS A 296 7.60 5.09 -9.30
C LYS A 296 7.61 4.46 -10.68
N VAL A 297 6.59 3.64 -10.94
CA VAL A 297 6.34 3.04 -12.25
C VAL A 297 4.97 3.48 -12.74
N VAL A 298 4.88 3.82 -14.02
CA VAL A 298 3.61 4.08 -14.72
C VAL A 298 3.54 3.17 -15.93
N VAL A 299 2.45 2.42 -16.08
CA VAL A 299 2.21 1.53 -17.21
C VAL A 299 1.13 2.15 -18.09
N ASP A 300 1.54 2.68 -19.23
CA ASP A 300 0.60 3.17 -20.23
C ASP A 300 0.30 2.07 -21.28
N PRO A 301 -0.98 1.83 -21.64
CA PRO A 301 -1.34 0.82 -22.64
C PRO A 301 -0.71 1.02 -24.02
N PHE A 302 -0.33 2.25 -24.39
CA PHE A 302 0.17 2.62 -25.70
C PHE A 302 1.68 2.90 -25.71
N VAL A 303 2.19 3.54 -24.65
CA VAL A 303 3.60 3.94 -24.54
C VAL A 303 4.46 2.86 -23.90
N GLY A 304 3.87 1.97 -23.10
CA GLY A 304 4.58 0.93 -22.35
C GLY A 304 4.90 1.36 -20.92
N LYS A 305 5.87 0.67 -20.30
CA LYS A 305 6.31 0.93 -18.93
C LYS A 305 7.24 2.14 -18.89
N LEU A 306 6.94 3.10 -18.01
CA LEU A 306 7.73 4.28 -17.70
C LEU A 306 8.25 4.13 -16.27
N GLY A 307 9.56 4.01 -16.11
CA GLY A 307 10.23 4.03 -14.82
C GLY A 307 10.69 5.43 -14.49
N ILE A 308 10.19 6.00 -13.39
CA ILE A 308 10.63 7.28 -12.85
C ILE A 308 11.60 6.97 -11.71
N PHE A 309 12.80 7.54 -11.79
CA PHE A 309 13.90 7.21 -10.91
C PHE A 309 14.62 8.45 -10.41
N ARG A 310 15.31 8.29 -9.29
CA ARG A 310 16.26 9.27 -8.75
C ARG A 310 17.69 8.77 -8.93
N VAL A 311 18.59 9.63 -9.40
CA VAL A 311 20.03 9.31 -9.45
C VAL A 311 20.67 9.63 -8.09
N HIS A 312 21.38 8.66 -7.50
CA HIS A 312 22.08 8.83 -6.23
C HIS A 312 23.60 8.90 -6.39
N GLN A 313 24.15 8.28 -7.43
CA GLN A 313 25.55 8.41 -7.82
C GLN A 313 25.73 8.16 -9.33
N GLY A 314 26.83 8.67 -9.89
CA GLY A 314 27.10 8.57 -11.32
C GLY A 314 26.20 9.45 -12.19
N THR A 315 26.34 9.33 -13.51
CA THR A 315 25.59 10.16 -14.46
C THR A 315 24.87 9.28 -15.48
N VAL A 316 23.54 9.45 -15.60
CA VAL A 316 22.74 8.80 -16.64
C VAL A 316 22.64 9.74 -17.83
N THR A 317 23.03 9.28 -19.00
CA THR A 317 22.91 10.02 -20.25
C THR A 317 22.07 9.24 -21.25
N LYS A 318 21.68 9.89 -22.34
CA LYS A 318 21.25 9.15 -23.52
C LYS A 318 22.33 8.16 -23.92
N ASP A 319 21.91 6.97 -24.32
CA ASP A 319 22.76 5.85 -24.72
C ASP A 319 23.52 5.12 -23.60
N THR A 320 23.42 5.56 -22.34
CA THR A 320 23.93 4.79 -21.19
C THR A 320 23.31 3.39 -21.18
N GLN A 321 24.15 2.37 -20.96
CA GLN A 321 23.69 0.99 -20.77
C GLN A 321 23.49 0.75 -19.28
N LEU A 322 22.29 0.32 -18.91
CA LEU A 322 21.91 0.08 -17.52
C LEU A 322 21.36 -1.33 -17.37
N PHE A 323 21.58 -1.90 -16.20
CA PHE A 323 20.97 -3.14 -15.72
C PHE A 323 19.82 -2.78 -14.76
N VAL A 324 18.86 -3.70 -14.61
CA VAL A 324 17.74 -3.55 -13.67
C VAL A 324 17.94 -4.59 -12.57
N GLY A 325 18.27 -4.13 -11.36
CA GLY A 325 18.72 -4.98 -10.25
C GLY A 325 19.77 -5.97 -10.73
N ASP A 326 19.67 -7.22 -10.28
CA ASP A 326 20.63 -8.28 -10.63
C ASP A 326 20.42 -8.88 -12.04
N GLY A 327 19.71 -8.16 -12.90
CA GLY A 327 19.42 -8.56 -14.27
C GLY A 327 20.70 -8.69 -15.10
N ARG A 328 20.88 -9.81 -15.80
CA ARG A 328 22.06 -10.04 -16.65
C ARG A 328 22.04 -9.30 -17.99
N LYS A 329 20.86 -8.83 -18.41
CA LYS A 329 20.67 -8.22 -19.73
C LYS A 329 20.56 -6.71 -19.54
N PRO A 330 21.51 -5.92 -20.08
CA PRO A 330 21.40 -4.47 -20.01
C PRO A 330 20.32 -4.00 -21.00
N PHE A 331 19.70 -2.87 -20.68
CA PHE A 331 18.95 -2.06 -21.61
C PHE A 331 19.70 -0.76 -21.90
N LYS A 332 19.43 -0.17 -23.06
CA LYS A 332 20.03 1.10 -23.47
C LYS A 332 19.04 2.23 -23.24
N VAL A 333 19.46 3.31 -22.60
CA VAL A 333 18.66 4.52 -22.40
C VAL A 333 18.43 5.21 -23.74
N GLY A 334 17.25 5.01 -24.35
CA GLY A 334 16.92 5.60 -25.65
C GLY A 334 16.48 7.07 -25.56
N HIS A 335 15.55 7.35 -24.65
CA HIS A 335 15.05 8.69 -24.35
C HIS A 335 15.12 8.88 -22.84
N LEU A 336 15.84 9.92 -22.41
CA LEU A 336 15.91 10.34 -21.02
C LEU A 336 14.97 11.54 -20.86
N LEU A 337 14.00 11.41 -19.95
CA LEU A 337 12.90 12.35 -19.81
C LEU A 337 12.92 12.97 -18.41
N MET A 338 12.54 14.24 -18.31
CA MET A 338 12.19 14.89 -17.04
C MET A 338 10.70 15.19 -17.03
N MET A 339 10.03 14.83 -15.94
CA MET A 339 8.57 14.93 -15.84
C MET A 339 8.14 16.37 -15.50
N GLN A 340 7.03 16.80 -16.11
CA GLN A 340 6.32 18.04 -15.77
C GLN A 340 4.81 17.78 -15.77
N GLY A 341 4.36 17.01 -14.78
CA GLY A 341 2.98 16.51 -14.73
C GLY A 341 2.69 15.58 -15.91
N LYS A 342 1.73 15.95 -16.76
CA LYS A 342 1.38 15.17 -17.96
C LYS A 342 2.42 15.25 -19.06
N ASP A 343 3.17 16.35 -19.11
CA ASP A 343 4.12 16.65 -20.17
C ASP A 343 5.50 16.16 -19.71
N HIS A 344 6.39 15.89 -20.67
CA HIS A 344 7.76 15.45 -20.39
C HIS A 344 8.74 16.14 -21.34
N VAL A 345 9.91 16.48 -20.82
CA VAL A 345 10.97 17.16 -21.56
C VAL A 345 12.13 16.18 -21.75
N GLU A 346 12.62 16.03 -22.98
CA GLU A 346 13.83 15.23 -23.23
C GLU A 346 15.06 16.01 -22.76
N ILE A 347 15.93 15.34 -22.01
CA ILE A 347 17.14 15.91 -21.40
C ILE A 347 18.37 15.08 -21.77
N ASP A 348 19.54 15.72 -21.76
CA ASP A 348 20.79 15.08 -22.19
C ASP A 348 21.44 14.21 -21.10
N ARG A 349 21.31 14.63 -19.83
CA ARG A 349 21.91 13.97 -18.65
C ARG A 349 21.06 14.15 -17.39
N CYS A 350 21.10 13.16 -16.50
CA CYS A 350 20.71 13.24 -15.09
C CYS A 350 21.94 13.01 -14.22
N VAL A 351 22.21 13.92 -13.29
CA VAL A 351 23.31 13.83 -12.31
C VAL A 351 22.74 13.46 -10.93
N PRO A 352 23.57 13.12 -9.93
CA PRO A 352 23.08 12.82 -8.58
C PRO A 352 22.17 13.94 -8.05
N GLY A 353 20.99 13.55 -7.59
CA GLY A 353 19.89 14.43 -7.18
C GLY A 353 18.76 14.57 -8.20
N ASP A 354 19.03 14.39 -9.50
CA ASP A 354 17.98 14.53 -10.51
C ASP A 354 16.94 13.41 -10.42
N ILE A 355 15.68 13.80 -10.65
CA ILE A 355 14.57 12.89 -10.90
C ILE A 355 14.31 12.82 -12.41
N GLY A 356 14.58 11.66 -12.99
CA GLY A 356 14.43 11.38 -14.41
C GLY A 356 13.45 10.24 -14.68
N ALA A 357 13.18 9.97 -15.94
CA ALA A 357 12.37 8.85 -16.38
C ALA A 357 12.91 8.20 -17.65
N VAL A 358 12.75 6.87 -17.72
CA VAL A 358 13.02 6.05 -18.91
C VAL A 358 11.77 5.29 -19.32
N ALA A 359 11.47 5.29 -20.61
CA ALA A 359 10.31 4.63 -21.18
C ALA A 359 10.69 3.34 -21.91
N LYS A 360 9.72 2.42 -22.04
CA LYS A 360 9.78 1.19 -22.85
C LYS A 360 10.82 0.18 -22.33
N VAL A 361 10.92 0.03 -21.02
CA VAL A 361 11.74 -0.99 -20.37
C VAL A 361 10.81 -1.88 -19.56
N ASP A 362 10.52 -3.07 -20.07
CA ASP A 362 9.52 -3.96 -19.49
C ASP A 362 9.98 -4.54 -18.13
N GLU A 363 11.30 -4.75 -18.00
CA GLU A 363 11.95 -5.31 -16.81
C GLU A 363 11.95 -4.36 -15.60
N ILE A 364 11.73 -3.05 -15.77
CA ILE A 364 11.76 -2.08 -14.66
C ILE A 364 10.62 -2.34 -13.69
N GLU A 365 10.89 -2.49 -12.40
CA GLU A 365 9.86 -2.66 -11.37
C GLU A 365 9.93 -1.54 -10.33
N PHE A 366 8.88 -1.39 -9.52
CA PHE A 366 8.91 -0.49 -8.38
C PHE A 366 10.02 -0.95 -7.41
N ASP A 367 10.75 -0.01 -6.83
CA ASP A 367 11.84 -0.20 -5.87
C ASP A 367 13.12 -0.84 -6.45
N CYS A 368 13.21 -1.05 -7.77
CA CYS A 368 14.42 -1.58 -8.38
C CYS A 368 15.54 -0.53 -8.48
N VAL A 369 16.78 -0.99 -8.47
CA VAL A 369 17.98 -0.18 -8.67
C VAL A 369 18.45 -0.33 -10.11
N LEU A 370 18.77 0.78 -10.77
CA LEU A 370 19.40 0.84 -12.07
C LEU A 370 20.88 1.18 -11.90
N HIS A 371 21.76 0.40 -12.54
CA HIS A 371 23.20 0.60 -12.45
C HIS A 371 23.90 0.20 -13.75
N ASP A 372 25.14 0.63 -13.95
CA ASP A 372 25.91 0.39 -15.19
C ASP A 372 27.03 -0.66 -15.03
N SER A 373 27.24 -1.19 -13.81
CA SER A 373 28.28 -2.18 -13.50
C SER A 373 27.77 -3.26 -12.55
N HIS A 374 28.10 -4.53 -12.82
CA HIS A 374 27.79 -5.66 -11.93
C HIS A 374 28.50 -5.59 -10.56
N ASP A 375 29.45 -4.67 -10.39
CA ASP A 375 29.99 -4.38 -9.05
C ASP A 375 28.91 -3.83 -8.11
N GLU A 376 27.84 -3.25 -8.66
CA GLU A 376 26.69 -2.68 -7.94
C GLU A 376 25.50 -3.66 -7.86
N ASP A 377 25.69 -4.94 -8.22
CA ASP A 377 24.70 -6.00 -8.00
C ASP A 377 24.38 -6.15 -6.49
N HIS A 378 23.18 -6.64 -6.21
CA HIS A 378 22.61 -6.89 -4.89
C HIS A 378 22.47 -5.65 -4.01
N ILE A 379 22.43 -4.46 -4.61
CA ILE A 379 22.12 -3.21 -3.91
C ILE A 379 20.61 -2.97 -3.98
N HIS A 380 20.01 -2.80 -2.81
CA HIS A 380 18.58 -2.57 -2.65
C HIS A 380 18.32 -1.41 -1.70
N MET A 381 17.30 -0.60 -1.97
CA MET A 381 16.81 0.38 -0.99
C MET A 381 16.18 -0.38 0.19
N ARG A 382 16.32 0.10 1.42
CA ARG A 382 15.60 -0.48 2.56
C ARG A 382 14.09 -0.46 2.27
N PRO A 383 13.40 -1.62 2.26
CA PRO A 383 12.00 -1.68 1.83
C PRO A 383 11.07 -0.78 2.63
N LEU A 384 10.10 -0.15 1.96
CA LEU A 384 9.02 0.60 2.60
C LEU A 384 8.04 -0.36 3.28
N GLU A 385 7.73 -0.06 4.55
CA GLU A 385 6.68 -0.77 5.31
C GLU A 385 5.30 -0.28 4.88
N PHE A 386 4.89 -0.67 3.66
CA PHE A 386 3.60 -0.31 3.13
C PHE A 386 2.45 -0.86 3.99
N PRO A 387 1.35 -0.10 4.15
CA PRO A 387 0.17 -0.62 4.83
C PRO A 387 -0.38 -1.84 4.11
N THR A 388 -0.73 -2.87 4.87
CA THR A 388 -1.30 -4.10 4.33
C THR A 388 -2.71 -3.84 3.77
N PRO A 389 -3.00 -4.19 2.50
CA PRO A 389 -4.34 -4.02 1.93
C PRO A 389 -5.30 -5.10 2.43
N MET A 390 -6.27 -4.68 3.24
CA MET A 390 -7.21 -5.58 3.90
C MET A 390 -8.60 -5.60 3.25
N HIS A 391 -9.00 -4.50 2.59
CA HIS A 391 -10.30 -4.43 1.93
C HIS A 391 -10.22 -5.19 0.61
N GLY A 392 -11.12 -6.14 0.37
CA GLY A 392 -11.11 -7.00 -0.81
C GLY A 392 -12.44 -7.00 -1.54
N ILE A 393 -12.39 -7.04 -2.87
CA ILE A 393 -13.54 -7.27 -3.74
C ILE A 393 -13.24 -8.43 -4.68
N ALA A 394 -14.21 -9.33 -4.85
CA ALA A 394 -14.14 -10.31 -5.91
C ALA A 394 -14.42 -9.65 -7.25
N ILE A 395 -13.60 -9.95 -8.26
CA ILE A 395 -13.66 -9.31 -9.57
C ILE A 395 -13.78 -10.35 -10.68
N SER A 396 -14.67 -10.09 -11.63
CA SER A 396 -14.88 -10.93 -12.81
C SER A 396 -15.16 -10.07 -14.04
N PRO A 397 -14.79 -10.50 -15.26
CA PRO A 397 -15.06 -9.73 -16.46
C PRO A 397 -16.57 -9.74 -16.76
N LYS A 398 -17.13 -8.61 -17.19
CA LYS A 398 -18.55 -8.57 -17.64
C LYS A 398 -18.78 -9.39 -18.91
N ARG A 399 -17.77 -9.46 -19.78
CA ARG A 399 -17.82 -10.17 -21.06
C ARG A 399 -17.05 -11.48 -20.95
N ARG A 400 -17.67 -12.58 -21.38
CA ARG A 400 -16.99 -13.88 -21.50
C ARG A 400 -15.85 -13.77 -22.51
N GLY A 401 -14.68 -14.29 -22.18
CA GLY A 401 -13.48 -14.25 -23.04
C GLY A 401 -12.48 -13.13 -22.69
N ASP A 402 -12.84 -12.19 -21.80
CA ASP A 402 -11.92 -11.14 -21.32
C ASP A 402 -11.08 -11.58 -20.10
N GLU A 403 -11.11 -12.85 -19.70
CA GLU A 403 -10.45 -13.35 -18.48
C GLU A 403 -8.92 -13.17 -18.53
N GLN A 404 -8.28 -13.54 -19.64
CA GLN A 404 -6.83 -13.36 -19.81
C GLN A 404 -6.45 -11.88 -19.78
N ARG A 405 -7.22 -11.04 -20.48
CA ARG A 405 -6.98 -9.61 -20.56
C ARG A 405 -7.18 -8.93 -19.20
N LEU A 406 -8.15 -9.39 -18.41
CA LEU A 406 -8.36 -8.96 -17.04
C LEU A 406 -7.12 -9.28 -16.19
N SER A 407 -6.62 -10.52 -16.25
CA SER A 407 -5.41 -10.93 -15.53
C SER A 407 -4.20 -10.06 -15.90
N ASP A 408 -3.98 -9.83 -17.20
CA ASP A 408 -2.88 -8.99 -17.68
C ASP A 408 -2.98 -7.54 -17.16
N VAL A 409 -4.18 -6.97 -17.13
CA VAL A 409 -4.40 -5.61 -16.62
C VAL A 409 -4.23 -5.54 -15.11
N LEU A 410 -4.73 -6.53 -14.36
CA LEU A 410 -4.55 -6.60 -12.92
C LEU A 410 -3.06 -6.66 -12.54
N HIS A 411 -2.24 -7.42 -13.27
CA HIS A 411 -0.79 -7.44 -13.07
C HIS A 411 -0.13 -6.08 -13.33
N LYS A 412 -0.55 -5.37 -14.39
CA LYS A 412 -0.03 -4.02 -14.68
C LYS A 412 -0.38 -3.02 -13.57
N LEU A 413 -1.62 -3.06 -13.07
CA LEU A 413 -2.08 -2.17 -12.01
C LEU A 413 -1.37 -2.47 -10.69
N ALA A 414 -1.14 -3.74 -10.36
CA ALA A 414 -0.39 -4.15 -9.17
C ALA A 414 1.10 -3.75 -9.26
N ALA A 415 1.69 -3.71 -10.46
CA ALA A 415 3.06 -3.25 -10.65
C ALA A 415 3.23 -1.73 -10.45
N GLU A 416 2.16 -0.94 -10.58
CA GLU A 416 2.18 0.51 -10.33
C GLU A 416 1.90 0.88 -8.86
N ASP A 417 1.22 0.00 -8.12
CA ASP A 417 0.77 0.27 -6.76
C ASP A 417 1.17 -0.88 -5.80
N PRO A 418 2.18 -0.68 -4.94
CA PRO A 418 2.64 -1.70 -4.00
C PRO A 418 1.61 -2.08 -2.94
N THR A 419 0.54 -1.28 -2.79
CA THR A 419 -0.58 -1.52 -1.87
C THR A 419 -1.79 -2.15 -2.55
N LEU A 420 -1.68 -2.53 -3.83
CA LEU A 420 -2.71 -3.30 -4.54
C LEU A 420 -2.27 -4.77 -4.66
N ARG A 421 -3.08 -5.69 -4.15
CA ARG A 421 -2.80 -7.14 -4.22
C ARG A 421 -3.89 -7.88 -4.97
N VAL A 422 -3.48 -8.88 -5.74
CA VAL A 422 -4.37 -9.73 -6.52
C VAL A 422 -4.20 -11.16 -6.02
N ASP A 423 -5.22 -11.67 -5.36
CA ASP A 423 -5.25 -13.06 -4.88
C ASP A 423 -6.16 -13.89 -5.79
N HIS A 424 -5.82 -15.16 -5.96
CA HIS A 424 -6.70 -16.13 -6.60
C HIS A 424 -6.97 -17.26 -5.62
N ASP A 425 -8.23 -17.46 -5.25
CA ASP A 425 -8.66 -18.60 -4.45
C ASP A 425 -8.91 -19.80 -5.37
N PRO A 426 -8.09 -20.86 -5.32
CA PRO A 426 -8.21 -22.02 -6.21
C PRO A 426 -9.41 -22.91 -5.86
N VAL A 427 -9.95 -22.80 -4.65
CA VAL A 427 -11.10 -23.58 -4.18
C VAL A 427 -12.39 -22.94 -4.69
N LEU A 428 -12.53 -21.63 -4.51
CA LEU A 428 -13.69 -20.88 -4.95
C LEU A 428 -13.60 -20.48 -6.43
N ASN A 429 -12.42 -20.67 -7.04
CA ASN A 429 -12.06 -20.22 -8.38
C ASN A 429 -12.41 -18.73 -8.58
N GLU A 430 -12.00 -17.91 -7.61
CA GLU A 430 -12.34 -16.50 -7.52
C GLU A 430 -11.08 -15.65 -7.47
N THR A 431 -11.05 -14.58 -8.26
CA THR A 431 -10.00 -13.57 -8.19
C THR A 431 -10.45 -12.44 -7.27
N VAL A 432 -9.67 -12.16 -6.24
CA VAL A 432 -9.93 -11.13 -5.23
C VAL A 432 -8.90 -10.02 -5.40
N LEU A 433 -9.38 -8.81 -5.66
CA LEU A 433 -8.57 -7.60 -5.67
C LEU A 433 -8.61 -6.96 -4.28
N ARG A 434 -7.45 -6.75 -3.67
CA ARG A 434 -7.30 -6.13 -2.34
C ARG A 434 -6.61 -4.78 -2.42
N GLY A 435 -7.12 -3.81 -1.66
CA GLY A 435 -6.59 -2.46 -1.54
C GLY A 435 -6.74 -1.91 -0.13
N LEU A 436 -6.33 -0.65 0.05
CA LEU A 436 -6.34 0.04 1.35
C LEU A 436 -7.73 0.48 1.83
N GLY A 437 -8.71 0.49 0.94
CA GLY A 437 -10.09 0.84 1.24
C GLY A 437 -10.96 0.89 -0.01
N GLU A 438 -12.23 1.24 0.20
CA GLU A 438 -13.26 1.24 -0.83
C GLU A 438 -12.95 2.25 -1.94
N LEU A 439 -12.52 3.46 -1.58
CA LEU A 439 -12.20 4.51 -2.55
C LEU A 439 -11.03 4.11 -3.44
N HIS A 440 -10.01 3.47 -2.86
CA HIS A 440 -8.88 2.93 -3.60
C HIS A 440 -9.35 1.91 -4.66
N LEU A 441 -10.08 0.87 -4.25
CA LEU A 441 -10.52 -0.17 -5.17
C LEU A 441 -11.50 0.36 -6.22
N ARG A 442 -12.36 1.31 -5.86
CA ARG A 442 -13.24 1.98 -6.81
C ARG A 442 -12.45 2.73 -7.88
N ALA A 443 -11.43 3.51 -7.50
CA ALA A 443 -10.58 4.21 -8.44
C ALA A 443 -9.86 3.23 -9.39
N VAL A 444 -9.40 2.08 -8.88
CA VAL A 444 -8.78 1.02 -9.70
C VAL A 444 -9.77 0.45 -10.71
N VAL A 445 -10.99 0.11 -10.29
CA VAL A 445 -12.04 -0.42 -11.18
C VAL A 445 -12.45 0.61 -12.25
N GLU A 446 -12.60 1.88 -11.88
CA GLU A 446 -12.92 2.95 -12.83
C GLU A 446 -11.76 3.16 -13.83
N ARG A 447 -10.51 3.06 -13.38
CA ARG A 447 -9.31 3.11 -14.25
C ARG A 447 -9.28 1.95 -15.25
N MET A 448 -9.65 0.74 -14.86
CA MET A 448 -9.79 -0.40 -15.78
C MET A 448 -10.79 -0.12 -16.89
N ALA A 449 -11.93 0.48 -16.56
CA ALA A 449 -12.96 0.84 -17.53
C ALA A 449 -12.50 1.99 -18.45
N GLN A 450 -11.90 3.04 -17.89
CA GLN A 450 -11.56 4.26 -18.64
C GLN A 450 -10.29 4.11 -19.48
N GLN A 451 -9.20 3.59 -18.91
CA GLN A 451 -7.89 3.53 -19.55
C GLN A 451 -7.73 2.22 -20.35
N TYR A 452 -8.07 1.10 -19.72
CA TYR A 452 -7.87 -0.23 -20.32
C TYR A 452 -9.08 -0.74 -21.11
N LYS A 453 -10.23 -0.07 -21.04
CA LYS A 453 -11.49 -0.45 -21.72
C LYS A 453 -11.95 -1.88 -21.35
N ILE A 454 -11.81 -2.25 -20.08
CA ILE A 454 -12.32 -3.50 -19.52
C ILE A 454 -13.39 -3.18 -18.49
N GLU A 455 -14.58 -3.70 -18.69
CA GLU A 455 -15.64 -3.61 -17.70
C GLU A 455 -15.70 -4.88 -16.85
N VAL A 456 -15.78 -4.69 -15.54
CA VAL A 456 -15.79 -5.76 -14.56
C VAL A 456 -17.07 -5.74 -13.73
N GLN A 457 -17.42 -6.88 -13.17
CA GLN A 457 -18.41 -7.01 -12.10
C GLN A 457 -17.67 -7.25 -10.80
N THR A 458 -18.12 -6.57 -9.75
CA THR A 458 -17.55 -6.68 -8.41
C THR A 458 -18.62 -7.21 -7.45
N ARG A 459 -18.18 -7.99 -6.47
CA ARG A 459 -19.01 -8.48 -5.36
C ARG A 459 -18.16 -8.68 -4.11
N PRO A 460 -18.76 -8.76 -2.91
CA PRO A 460 -18.03 -9.18 -1.72
C PRO A 460 -17.34 -10.54 -1.96
N PRO A 461 -16.06 -10.72 -1.55
CA PRO A 461 -15.38 -11.99 -1.64
C PRO A 461 -16.14 -13.07 -0.87
N ARG A 462 -16.21 -14.29 -1.41
CA ARG A 462 -16.88 -15.37 -0.68
C ARG A 462 -16.04 -15.82 0.51
N VAL A 463 -16.70 -16.07 1.65
CA VAL A 463 -16.06 -16.69 2.81
C VAL A 463 -15.73 -18.16 2.47
N PRO A 464 -14.47 -18.61 2.67
CA PRO A 464 -14.06 -19.98 2.35
C PRO A 464 -14.50 -20.97 3.44
N TYR A 465 -15.82 -21.19 3.57
CA TYR A 465 -16.40 -22.19 4.44
C TYR A 465 -15.90 -23.61 4.11
N ARG A 466 -16.02 -24.52 5.06
CA ARG A 466 -15.70 -25.95 4.88
C ARG A 466 -16.84 -26.82 5.38
N GLU A 467 -16.89 -28.06 4.94
CA GLU A 467 -17.80 -29.06 5.50
C GLU A 467 -17.05 -30.14 6.27
N THR A 468 -17.72 -30.81 7.18
CA THR A 468 -17.17 -31.97 7.91
C THR A 468 -18.31 -32.78 8.52
N ILE A 469 -18.00 -33.88 9.19
CA ILE A 469 -18.96 -34.72 9.91
C ILE A 469 -18.69 -34.67 11.41
N THR A 470 -19.69 -35.01 12.22
CA THR A 470 -19.58 -35.00 13.70
C THR A 470 -19.64 -36.39 14.33
N SER A 471 -20.10 -37.39 13.58
CA SER A 471 -20.23 -38.76 14.07
C SER A 471 -19.77 -39.77 13.02
N ALA A 472 -19.42 -40.98 13.46
CA ALA A 472 -19.11 -42.06 12.53
C ALA A 472 -20.41 -42.67 11.97
N ALA A 473 -20.40 -43.03 10.69
CA ALA A 473 -21.53 -43.66 10.04
C ALA A 473 -21.09 -44.66 8.96
N GLU A 474 -22.01 -45.53 8.56
CA GLU A 474 -21.81 -46.46 7.46
C GLU A 474 -22.78 -46.14 6.33
N GLY A 475 -22.29 -46.26 5.10
CA GLY A 475 -23.08 -46.07 3.89
C GLY A 475 -22.75 -47.10 2.84
N HIS A 476 -23.74 -47.38 2.00
CA HIS A 476 -23.57 -48.36 0.93
C HIS A 476 -24.33 -47.95 -0.31
N HIS A 477 -23.81 -48.33 -1.47
CA HIS A 477 -24.54 -48.16 -2.72
C HIS A 477 -24.21 -49.26 -3.72
N ARG A 478 -25.27 -49.76 -4.36
CA ARG A 478 -25.19 -50.73 -5.46
C ARG A 478 -25.56 -50.04 -6.77
N HIS A 479 -24.56 -49.76 -7.59
CA HIS A 479 -24.73 -49.23 -8.94
C HIS A 479 -24.94 -50.39 -9.93
N LYS A 480 -26.13 -50.47 -10.52
CA LYS A 480 -26.47 -51.43 -11.59
C LYS A 480 -27.15 -50.70 -12.73
N LYS A 481 -26.51 -50.63 -13.91
CA LYS A 481 -27.11 -50.07 -15.13
C LYS A 481 -27.02 -51.09 -16.26
N GLN A 482 -28.19 -51.49 -16.76
CA GLN A 482 -28.36 -52.36 -17.92
C GLN A 482 -29.10 -51.57 -19.00
N THR A 483 -28.38 -50.67 -19.68
CA THR A 483 -28.83 -50.08 -20.96
C THR A 483 -28.18 -50.88 -22.08
N GLY A 484 -28.83 -51.04 -23.25
CA GLY A 484 -28.52 -52.02 -24.31
C GLY A 484 -27.10 -52.10 -24.91
N GLY A 485 -26.10 -51.44 -24.33
CA GLY A 485 -24.67 -51.68 -24.52
C GLY A 485 -24.04 -52.45 -23.34
N ALA A 486 -22.75 -52.23 -23.08
CA ALA A 486 -22.01 -52.94 -22.03
C ALA A 486 -22.50 -52.60 -20.62
N GLY A 487 -22.77 -53.62 -19.80
CA GLY A 487 -23.28 -53.49 -18.44
C GLY A 487 -22.34 -52.72 -17.51
N GLN A 488 -22.92 -52.12 -16.47
CA GLN A 488 -22.20 -51.49 -15.36
C GLN A 488 -22.67 -52.07 -14.03
N PHE A 489 -21.74 -52.60 -13.24
CA PHE A 489 -21.99 -53.15 -11.92
C PHE A 489 -20.87 -52.77 -10.93
N GLY A 490 -21.26 -52.25 -9.77
CA GLY A 490 -20.36 -52.07 -8.63
C GLY A 490 -21.17 -51.87 -7.34
N GLU A 491 -20.78 -52.53 -6.27
CA GLU A 491 -21.35 -52.33 -4.93
C GLU A 491 -20.21 -52.01 -3.97
N VAL A 492 -20.37 -50.94 -3.18
CA VAL A 492 -19.35 -50.42 -2.27
C VAL A 492 -19.98 -50.16 -0.92
N PHE A 493 -19.30 -50.61 0.15
CA PHE A 493 -19.62 -50.29 1.54
C PHE A 493 -18.50 -49.43 2.13
N LEU A 494 -18.87 -48.29 2.69
CA LEU A 494 -17.97 -47.31 3.28
C LEU A 494 -18.32 -47.07 4.73
N ARG A 495 -17.29 -46.93 5.57
CA ARG A 495 -17.41 -46.36 6.92
C ARG A 495 -16.72 -45.01 6.92
N VAL A 496 -17.41 -44.00 7.44
CA VAL A 496 -16.88 -42.64 7.58
C VAL A 496 -16.74 -42.30 9.06
N ALA A 497 -15.68 -41.57 9.41
CA ALA A 497 -15.46 -41.07 10.77
C ALA A 497 -14.80 -39.69 10.73
N PRO A 498 -15.12 -38.79 11.69
CA PRO A 498 -14.46 -37.49 11.79
C PRO A 498 -13.00 -37.65 12.19
N LEU A 499 -12.15 -36.76 11.68
CA LEU A 499 -10.76 -36.59 12.11
C LEU A 499 -10.60 -35.32 12.96
N PRO A 500 -9.50 -35.18 13.72
CA PRO A 500 -9.14 -33.91 14.35
C PRO A 500 -9.02 -32.79 13.30
N ARG A 501 -9.31 -31.55 13.73
CA ARG A 501 -9.28 -30.39 12.83
C ARG A 501 -7.88 -30.18 12.24
N GLY A 502 -7.82 -29.93 10.94
CA GLY A 502 -6.57 -29.71 10.22
C GLY A 502 -5.85 -30.99 9.78
N THR A 503 -6.45 -32.16 9.98
CA THR A 503 -5.87 -33.45 9.53
C THR A 503 -6.09 -33.68 8.03
N GLY A 504 -7.16 -33.12 7.47
CA GLY A 504 -7.48 -33.27 6.03
C GLY A 504 -8.25 -34.55 5.73
N PHE A 505 -7.85 -35.28 4.69
CA PHE A 505 -8.59 -36.46 4.20
C PHE A 505 -7.72 -37.74 4.28
N GLU A 506 -8.28 -38.79 4.89
CA GLU A 506 -7.64 -40.11 4.97
C GLU A 506 -8.53 -41.17 4.29
N PHE A 507 -7.95 -41.93 3.36
CA PHE A 507 -8.62 -43.06 2.71
C PHE A 507 -7.94 -44.38 3.08
N VAL A 508 -8.69 -45.30 3.67
CA VAL A 508 -8.19 -46.60 4.14
C VAL A 508 -8.90 -47.74 3.41
N ASP A 509 -8.12 -48.69 2.92
CA ASP A 509 -8.61 -49.94 2.32
C ASP A 509 -8.53 -51.09 3.32
N GLU A 510 -9.67 -51.59 3.76
CA GLU A 510 -9.82 -52.77 4.61
C GLU A 510 -10.53 -53.94 3.89
N VAL A 511 -10.63 -53.90 2.56
CA VAL A 511 -11.32 -54.92 1.78
C VAL A 511 -10.59 -56.26 1.88
N LYS A 512 -11.33 -57.32 2.25
CA LYS A 512 -10.80 -58.69 2.37
C LYS A 512 -11.40 -59.60 1.31
N GLY A 513 -10.64 -60.62 0.89
CA GLY A 513 -11.13 -61.69 0.02
C GLY A 513 -11.41 -61.31 -1.44
N GLY A 514 -10.92 -60.16 -1.91
CA GLY A 514 -11.02 -59.76 -3.33
C GLY A 514 -12.44 -59.43 -3.80
N VAL A 515 -13.35 -59.12 -2.87
CA VAL A 515 -14.76 -58.77 -3.18
C VAL A 515 -14.88 -57.48 -4.01
N ILE A 516 -13.90 -56.57 -3.88
CA ILE A 516 -13.58 -55.54 -4.86
C ILE A 516 -12.14 -55.80 -5.33
N PRO A 517 -11.89 -56.00 -6.63
CA PRO A 517 -10.54 -56.08 -7.18
C PRO A 517 -9.72 -54.81 -6.88
N ASN A 518 -8.46 -54.95 -6.44
CA ASN A 518 -7.59 -53.82 -6.06
C ASN A 518 -7.47 -52.73 -7.14
N GLN A 519 -7.57 -53.10 -8.42
CA GLN A 519 -7.57 -52.17 -9.54
C GLN A 519 -8.73 -51.15 -9.53
N PHE A 520 -9.83 -51.45 -8.83
CA PHE A 520 -11.01 -50.59 -8.73
C PHE A 520 -11.06 -49.77 -7.43
N ILE A 521 -10.18 -50.03 -6.46
CA ILE A 521 -10.09 -49.22 -5.23
C ILE A 521 -9.76 -47.75 -5.52
N PRO A 522 -8.82 -47.41 -6.43
CA PRO A 522 -8.60 -46.02 -6.85
C PRO A 522 -9.85 -45.37 -7.46
N ALA A 523 -10.70 -46.14 -8.13
CA ALA A 523 -11.97 -45.65 -8.69
C ALA A 523 -12.97 -45.28 -7.60
N VAL A 524 -13.05 -46.10 -6.54
CA VAL A 524 -13.87 -45.79 -5.35
C VAL A 524 -13.37 -44.51 -4.69
N ARG A 525 -12.05 -44.39 -4.47
CA ARG A 525 -11.42 -43.17 -3.92
C ARG A 525 -11.75 -41.93 -4.75
N LYS A 526 -11.62 -42.02 -6.08
CA LYS A 526 -11.98 -40.93 -7.00
C LYS A 526 -13.44 -40.50 -6.87
N GLY A 527 -14.36 -41.45 -6.66
CA GLY A 527 -15.77 -41.15 -6.40
C GLY A 527 -16.00 -40.42 -5.07
N VAL A 528 -15.24 -40.75 -4.03
CA VAL A 528 -15.24 -40.05 -2.73
C VAL A 528 -14.68 -38.63 -2.88
N GLU A 529 -13.52 -38.47 -3.54
CA GLU A 529 -12.86 -37.17 -3.76
C GLU A 529 -13.74 -36.17 -4.54
N GLN A 530 -14.57 -36.65 -5.47
CA GLN A 530 -15.56 -35.81 -6.16
C GLN A 530 -16.56 -35.17 -5.19
N VAL A 531 -17.03 -35.91 -4.19
CA VAL A 531 -17.96 -35.38 -3.17
C VAL A 531 -17.23 -34.51 -2.16
N LEU A 532 -15.98 -34.87 -1.80
CA LEU A 532 -15.16 -34.04 -0.92
C LEU A 532 -14.92 -32.66 -1.50
N THR A 533 -14.77 -32.56 -2.82
CA THR A 533 -14.57 -31.26 -3.49
C THR A 533 -15.87 -30.45 -3.50
N SER A 534 -17.01 -31.08 -3.79
CA SER A 534 -18.26 -30.36 -3.98
C SER A 534 -19.04 -30.09 -2.70
N GLY A 535 -18.86 -30.86 -1.62
CA GLY A 535 -19.65 -30.74 -0.39
C GLY A 535 -21.12 -31.15 -0.57
N PRO A 536 -21.68 -32.08 0.23
CA PRO A 536 -23.09 -32.44 0.11
C PRO A 536 -24.08 -31.51 0.82
N LEU A 537 -23.64 -30.69 1.78
CA LEU A 537 -24.54 -29.89 2.61
C LEU A 537 -24.77 -28.48 2.05
N ALA A 538 -23.71 -27.74 1.83
CA ALA A 538 -23.72 -26.32 1.46
C ALA A 538 -22.81 -26.01 0.24
N GLY A 539 -22.22 -27.02 -0.38
CA GLY A 539 -21.43 -26.85 -1.60
C GLY A 539 -19.95 -26.54 -1.35
N TYR A 540 -19.45 -26.74 -0.12
CA TYR A 540 -18.09 -26.39 0.27
C TYR A 540 -17.22 -27.62 0.46
N PRO A 541 -15.89 -27.52 0.24
CA PRO A 541 -15.03 -28.69 0.37
C PRO A 541 -15.05 -29.28 1.78
N MET A 542 -15.14 -30.61 1.82
CA MET A 542 -15.24 -31.36 3.05
C MET A 542 -13.86 -31.78 3.56
N HIS A 543 -13.56 -31.43 4.81
CA HIS A 543 -12.28 -31.64 5.48
C HIS A 543 -12.46 -32.47 6.75
N ASP A 544 -11.34 -33.03 7.22
CA ASP A 544 -11.23 -33.80 8.45
C ASP A 544 -12.15 -35.03 8.47
N VAL A 545 -12.07 -35.84 7.41
CA VAL A 545 -12.86 -37.06 7.25
C VAL A 545 -11.96 -38.24 6.92
N LYS A 546 -12.15 -39.33 7.67
CA LYS A 546 -11.58 -40.64 7.37
C LYS A 546 -12.64 -41.49 6.67
N VAL A 547 -12.29 -42.06 5.53
CA VAL A 547 -13.15 -42.96 4.75
C VAL A 547 -12.48 -44.32 4.64
N THR A 548 -13.15 -45.34 5.16
CA THR A 548 -12.68 -46.73 5.14
C THR A 548 -13.57 -47.56 4.23
N VAL A 549 -13.02 -48.12 3.16
CA VAL A 549 -13.72 -49.11 2.33
C VAL A 549 -13.48 -50.49 2.94
N TYR A 550 -14.54 -51.15 3.39
CA TYR A 550 -14.43 -52.41 4.14
C TYR A 550 -15.09 -53.60 3.45
N ASP A 551 -16.03 -53.38 2.54
CA ASP A 551 -16.72 -54.45 1.80
C ASP A 551 -17.27 -53.94 0.46
N GLY A 552 -17.70 -54.85 -0.42
CA GLY A 552 -18.30 -54.55 -1.72
C GLY A 552 -18.61 -55.78 -2.53
N LYS A 553 -19.09 -55.58 -3.76
CA LYS A 553 -19.26 -56.66 -4.74
C LYS A 553 -18.91 -56.19 -6.14
N HIS A 554 -18.32 -57.10 -6.91
CA HIS A 554 -18.06 -56.93 -8.33
C HIS A 554 -18.75 -58.03 -9.14
N HIS A 555 -18.91 -57.79 -10.45
CA HIS A 555 -19.36 -58.76 -11.43
C HIS A 555 -18.25 -58.95 -12.47
N PRO A 556 -17.85 -60.18 -12.81
CA PRO A 556 -16.67 -60.42 -13.66
C PRO A 556 -16.70 -59.73 -15.03
N VAL A 557 -17.89 -59.49 -15.59
CA VAL A 557 -18.07 -58.94 -16.95
C VAL A 557 -18.57 -57.50 -16.94
N ASP A 558 -19.37 -57.13 -15.94
CA ASP A 558 -20.07 -55.83 -15.92
C ASP A 558 -19.39 -54.80 -15.01
N SER A 559 -18.38 -55.21 -14.24
CA SER A 559 -17.64 -54.28 -13.38
C SER A 559 -16.62 -53.47 -14.17
N LYS A 560 -16.81 -52.15 -14.12
CA LYS A 560 -15.97 -51.16 -14.77
C LYS A 560 -15.61 -50.07 -13.78
N GLU A 561 -14.52 -49.36 -14.04
CA GLU A 561 -14.05 -48.24 -13.22
C GLU A 561 -15.17 -47.21 -12.97
N VAL A 562 -15.88 -46.80 -14.02
CA VAL A 562 -17.00 -45.84 -13.94
C VAL A 562 -18.11 -46.30 -13.00
N ALA A 563 -18.36 -47.61 -12.89
CA ALA A 563 -19.36 -48.15 -11.98
C ALA A 563 -18.94 -48.01 -10.51
N PHE A 564 -17.64 -48.21 -10.21
CA PHE A 564 -17.09 -48.05 -8.87
C PHE A 564 -16.90 -46.58 -8.47
N VAL A 565 -16.63 -45.67 -9.41
CA VAL A 565 -16.68 -44.22 -9.17
C VAL A 565 -18.10 -43.82 -8.73
N ALA A 566 -19.12 -44.24 -9.50
CA ALA A 566 -20.51 -43.91 -9.19
C ALA A 566 -21.00 -44.57 -7.87
N ALA A 567 -20.60 -45.82 -7.63
CA ALA A 567 -20.93 -46.53 -6.39
C ALA A 567 -20.25 -45.88 -5.18
N GLY A 568 -18.95 -45.57 -5.26
CA GLY A 568 -18.21 -44.88 -4.20
C GLY A 568 -18.80 -43.51 -3.87
N ARG A 569 -19.10 -42.70 -4.89
CA ARG A 569 -19.75 -41.39 -4.75
C ARG A 569 -21.07 -41.49 -3.98
N LYS A 570 -21.96 -42.40 -4.37
CA LYS A 570 -23.29 -42.54 -3.74
C LYS A 570 -23.25 -43.22 -2.38
N ALA A 571 -22.35 -44.19 -2.17
CA ALA A 571 -22.14 -44.82 -0.87
C ALA A 571 -21.63 -43.80 0.15
N PHE A 572 -20.76 -42.88 -0.29
CA PHE A 572 -20.24 -41.81 0.57
C PHE A 572 -21.32 -40.78 0.91
N LEU A 573 -22.16 -40.37 -0.06
CA LEU A 573 -23.32 -39.51 0.20
C LEU A 573 -24.30 -40.13 1.22
N ASP A 574 -24.58 -41.43 1.09
CA ASP A 574 -25.42 -42.17 2.05
C ASP A 574 -24.79 -42.16 3.46
N ALA A 575 -23.48 -42.41 3.56
CA ALA A 575 -22.75 -42.39 4.82
C ALA A 575 -22.76 -40.99 5.47
N ILE A 576 -22.45 -39.93 4.71
CA ILE A 576 -22.41 -38.55 5.21
C ILE A 576 -23.78 -38.12 5.73
N SER A 577 -24.86 -38.44 5.04
CA SER A 577 -26.21 -38.04 5.46
C SER A 577 -26.58 -38.55 6.86
N LYS A 578 -25.98 -39.67 7.27
CA LYS A 578 -26.14 -40.31 8.59
C LYS A 578 -25.09 -39.85 9.61
N ALA A 579 -24.01 -39.22 9.16
CA ALA A 579 -22.86 -38.81 9.95
C ALA A 579 -23.01 -37.39 10.58
N HIS A 580 -24.18 -36.77 10.42
CA HIS A 580 -24.48 -35.41 10.87
C HIS A 580 -23.46 -34.37 10.35
N PRO A 581 -23.53 -34.04 9.04
CA PRO A 581 -22.62 -33.08 8.43
C PRO A 581 -22.89 -31.67 8.96
N ILE A 582 -21.83 -30.89 9.13
CA ILE A 582 -21.88 -29.49 9.58
C ILE A 582 -21.01 -28.61 8.70
N VAL A 583 -21.30 -27.31 8.68
CA VAL A 583 -20.45 -26.29 8.07
C VAL A 583 -19.50 -25.73 9.12
N LEU A 584 -18.25 -25.51 8.71
CA LEU A 584 -17.23 -24.81 9.47
C LEU A 584 -17.00 -23.42 8.87
N GLU A 585 -16.90 -22.42 9.73
CA GLU A 585 -16.50 -21.06 9.37
C GLU A 585 -15.03 -20.80 9.74
N PRO A 586 -14.30 -20.00 8.94
CA PRO A 586 -12.93 -19.61 9.28
C PRO A 586 -12.93 -18.57 10.40
N VAL A 587 -12.13 -18.83 11.42
CA VAL A 587 -11.84 -17.89 12.52
C VAL A 587 -10.47 -17.27 12.28
N VAL A 588 -10.43 -15.94 12.32
CA VAL A 588 -9.21 -15.15 12.15
C VAL A 588 -8.76 -14.57 13.48
N SER A 589 -7.45 -14.53 13.66
CA SER A 589 -6.82 -13.69 14.66
C SER A 589 -6.79 -12.26 14.12
N LEU A 590 -7.45 -11.36 14.84
CA LEU A 590 -7.54 -9.94 14.56
C LEU A 590 -6.66 -9.20 15.56
N GLU A 591 -5.79 -8.34 15.05
CA GLU A 591 -5.02 -7.37 15.84
C GLU A 591 -5.44 -5.97 15.40
N VAL A 592 -5.90 -5.14 16.34
CA VAL A 592 -6.35 -3.76 16.09
C VAL A 592 -5.45 -2.79 16.87
N VAL A 593 -4.76 -1.90 16.16
CA VAL A 593 -3.97 -0.83 16.77
C VAL A 593 -4.76 0.46 16.69
N CYS A 594 -5.00 1.12 17.83
CA CYS A 594 -5.75 2.38 17.91
C CYS A 594 -5.29 3.25 19.09
N PRO A 595 -5.66 4.55 19.12
CA PRO A 595 -5.40 5.39 20.28
C PRO A 595 -6.10 4.88 21.54
N GLU A 596 -5.47 5.07 22.70
CA GLU A 596 -6.00 4.63 24.00
C GLU A 596 -7.44 5.09 24.28
N ALA A 597 -7.81 6.29 23.80
CA ALA A 597 -9.15 6.85 23.98
C ALA A 597 -10.28 5.99 23.38
N HIS A 598 -10.00 5.17 22.36
CA HIS A 598 -11.02 4.41 21.62
C HIS A 598 -11.12 2.94 22.03
N ILE A 599 -10.32 2.46 22.98
CA ILE A 599 -10.24 1.03 23.31
C ILE A 599 -11.58 0.42 23.75
N GLY A 600 -12.39 1.18 24.50
CA GLY A 600 -13.69 0.72 24.99
C GLY A 600 -14.67 0.46 23.84
N GLU A 601 -14.66 1.33 22.84
CA GLU A 601 -15.49 1.20 21.65
C GLU A 601 -15.05 0.00 20.80
N ILE A 602 -13.74 -0.18 20.60
CA ILE A 602 -13.19 -1.34 19.85
C ILE A 602 -13.55 -2.66 20.53
N THR A 603 -13.33 -2.76 21.84
CA THR A 603 -13.62 -3.97 22.61
C THR A 603 -15.11 -4.33 22.57
N GLY A 604 -15.97 -3.31 22.68
CA GLY A 604 -17.42 -3.45 22.54
C GLY A 604 -17.83 -3.92 21.15
N ASP A 605 -17.23 -3.36 20.09
CA ASP A 605 -17.52 -3.73 18.70
C ASP A 605 -17.14 -5.19 18.40
N LEU A 606 -15.96 -5.62 18.84
CA LEU A 606 -15.51 -7.00 18.66
C LEU A 606 -16.43 -7.99 19.36
N SER A 607 -16.83 -7.68 20.59
CA SER A 607 -17.76 -8.51 21.35
C SER A 607 -19.14 -8.62 20.68
N ALA A 608 -19.62 -7.53 20.06
CA ALA A 608 -20.88 -7.52 19.30
C ALA A 608 -20.82 -8.39 18.03
N ARG A 609 -19.62 -8.64 17.50
CA ARG A 609 -19.34 -9.40 16.27
C ARG A 609 -18.92 -10.84 16.52
N ARG A 610 -19.34 -11.44 17.64
CA ARG A 610 -18.92 -12.78 18.08
C ARG A 610 -17.40 -12.92 18.27
N GLY A 611 -16.68 -11.79 18.37
CA GLY A 611 -15.26 -11.76 18.64
C GLY A 611 -14.96 -12.00 20.11
N GLN A 612 -13.89 -12.72 20.38
CA GLN A 612 -13.35 -12.94 21.71
C GLN A 612 -12.04 -12.19 21.84
N VAL A 613 -11.98 -11.18 22.71
CA VAL A 613 -10.75 -10.44 22.96
C VAL A 613 -9.80 -11.32 23.78
N THR A 614 -8.60 -11.54 23.25
CA THR A 614 -7.56 -12.40 23.85
C THR A 614 -6.54 -11.61 24.65
N GLY A 615 -6.35 -10.33 24.35
CA GLY A 615 -5.42 -9.49 25.10
C GLY A 615 -5.32 -8.05 24.59
N THR A 616 -4.75 -7.20 25.43
CA THR A 616 -4.43 -5.81 25.12
C THR A 616 -2.96 -5.56 25.42
N LEU A 617 -2.22 -4.98 24.47
CA LEU A 617 -0.82 -4.62 24.62
C LEU A 617 -0.65 -3.10 24.49
N GLY A 618 0.13 -2.52 25.41
CA GLY A 618 0.55 -1.13 25.31
C GLY A 618 1.63 -0.95 24.25
N LEU A 619 1.40 -0.04 23.30
CA LEU A 619 2.40 0.40 22.33
C LEU A 619 2.93 1.81 22.70
N ARG A 620 3.93 2.29 21.96
CA ARG A 620 4.49 3.63 22.18
C ARG A 620 3.49 4.71 21.73
N LEU A 621 3.69 5.95 22.20
CA LEU A 621 2.94 7.14 21.75
C LEU A 621 1.43 7.11 22.03
N GLY A 622 0.98 6.49 23.14
CA GLY A 622 -0.44 6.52 23.53
C GLY A 622 -1.35 5.65 22.63
N THR A 623 -0.77 4.68 21.93
CA THR A 623 -1.49 3.68 21.14
C THR A 623 -1.53 2.34 21.87
N LEU A 624 -2.60 1.58 21.65
CA LEU A 624 -2.80 0.23 22.20
C LEU A 624 -3.13 -0.73 21.06
N ALA A 625 -2.64 -1.97 21.18
CA ALA A 625 -3.03 -3.09 20.33
C ALA A 625 -4.04 -3.97 21.07
N VAL A 626 -5.21 -4.21 20.46
CA VAL A 626 -6.24 -5.15 20.92
C VAL A 626 -6.18 -6.39 20.05
N THR A 627 -5.94 -7.54 20.65
CA THR A 627 -5.92 -8.83 19.95
C THR A 627 -7.18 -9.62 20.29
N GLY A 628 -7.73 -10.32 19.30
CA GLY A 628 -8.89 -11.17 19.49
C GLY A 628 -9.07 -12.20 18.37
N MET A 629 -9.99 -13.11 18.60
CA MET A 629 -10.40 -14.14 17.66
C MET A 629 -11.81 -13.83 17.19
N VAL A 630 -12.04 -13.76 15.88
CA VAL A 630 -13.33 -13.39 15.31
C VAL A 630 -13.62 -14.19 14.04
N PRO A 631 -14.86 -14.60 13.78
CA PRO A 631 -15.21 -15.22 12.50
C PRO A 631 -14.98 -14.25 11.34
N LEU A 632 -14.38 -14.72 10.24
CA LEU A 632 -14.06 -13.86 9.09
C LEU A 632 -15.31 -13.19 8.50
N SER A 633 -16.44 -13.90 8.50
CA SER A 633 -17.75 -13.42 8.04
C SER A 633 -18.25 -12.18 8.78
N GLU A 634 -17.75 -11.93 9.99
CA GLU A 634 -18.18 -10.79 10.82
C GLU A 634 -17.31 -9.55 10.61
N VAL A 635 -16.19 -9.67 9.88
CA VAL A 635 -15.17 -8.61 9.74
C VAL A 635 -14.85 -8.22 8.29
N GLU A 636 -15.70 -8.58 7.32
CA GLU A 636 -15.54 -8.20 5.92
C GLU A 636 -15.40 -6.67 5.72
N ASP A 637 -16.25 -5.89 6.38
CA ASP A 637 -16.24 -4.41 6.32
C ASP A 637 -15.60 -3.74 7.53
N TYR A 638 -14.76 -4.47 8.28
CA TYR A 638 -14.23 -3.98 9.55
C TYR A 638 -13.39 -2.71 9.38
N GLY A 639 -12.63 -2.59 8.28
CA GLY A 639 -11.77 -1.43 8.02
C GLY A 639 -12.52 -0.09 7.98
N SER A 640 -13.65 -0.02 7.27
CA SER A 640 -14.46 1.20 7.17
C SER A 640 -15.05 1.60 8.53
N ARG A 641 -15.51 0.62 9.31
CA ARG A 641 -16.06 0.85 10.65
C ARG A 641 -14.98 1.26 11.66
N LEU A 642 -13.82 0.62 11.61
CA LEU A 642 -12.68 0.96 12.45
C LEU A 642 -12.24 2.41 12.21
N LYS A 643 -12.14 2.82 10.94
CA LYS A 643 -11.85 4.21 10.57
C LYS A 643 -12.90 5.16 11.17
N ALA A 644 -14.19 4.82 11.08
CA ALA A 644 -15.25 5.66 11.65
C ALA A 644 -15.19 5.79 13.19
N MET A 645 -14.91 4.70 13.91
CA MET A 645 -14.82 4.71 15.39
C MET A 645 -13.58 5.46 15.90
N THR A 646 -12.48 5.38 15.17
CA THR A 646 -11.17 5.89 15.62
C THR A 646 -10.77 7.23 14.99
N GLY A 647 -11.68 7.88 14.25
CA GLY A 647 -11.33 9.07 13.45
C GLY A 647 -10.23 8.78 12.41
N GLY A 648 -10.11 7.53 11.95
CA GLY A 648 -9.09 7.07 11.01
C GLY A 648 -7.76 6.62 11.64
N HIS A 649 -7.56 6.82 12.94
CA HIS A 649 -6.30 6.47 13.62
C HIS A 649 -6.12 4.97 13.88
N GLY A 650 -7.16 4.17 13.68
CA GLY A 650 -7.13 2.72 13.79
C GLY A 650 -6.47 2.04 12.58
N SER A 651 -5.75 0.96 12.84
CA SER A 651 -5.32 -0.02 11.83
C SER A 651 -5.58 -1.44 12.34
N TYR A 652 -5.66 -2.41 11.44
CA TYR A 652 -5.85 -3.80 11.84
C TYR A 652 -5.17 -4.80 10.90
N GLY A 653 -4.82 -5.96 11.44
CA GLY A 653 -4.31 -7.12 10.71
C GLY A 653 -5.20 -8.34 10.94
N LEU A 654 -5.28 -9.22 9.94
CA LEU A 654 -6.02 -10.49 10.02
C LEU A 654 -5.09 -11.63 9.63
N THR A 655 -5.08 -12.69 10.43
CA THR A 655 -4.41 -13.96 10.10
C THR A 655 -5.36 -15.12 10.31
N LEU A 656 -5.46 -16.05 9.35
CA LEU A 656 -6.24 -17.27 9.55
C LEU A 656 -5.69 -18.06 10.73
N SER A 657 -6.56 -18.40 11.69
CA SER A 657 -6.16 -19.21 12.83
C SER A 657 -6.61 -20.66 12.65
N HIS A 658 -7.90 -20.89 12.53
CA HIS A 658 -8.49 -22.23 12.42
C HIS A 658 -9.95 -22.15 11.93
N TYR A 659 -10.61 -23.31 11.90
CA TYR A 659 -12.02 -23.44 11.52
C TYR A 659 -12.85 -23.95 12.68
N GLU A 660 -14.01 -23.33 12.92
CA GLU A 660 -14.95 -23.69 13.98
C GLU A 660 -16.34 -23.99 13.41
N PRO A 661 -17.19 -24.80 14.11
CA PRO A 661 -18.56 -25.01 13.70
C PRO A 661 -19.34 -23.69 13.58
N ALA A 662 -19.89 -23.45 12.39
CA ALA A 662 -20.71 -22.26 12.14
C ALA A 662 -22.01 -22.31 12.98
N PRO A 663 -22.62 -21.16 13.35
CA PRO A 663 -23.88 -21.14 14.08
C PRO A 663 -25.00 -21.86 13.32
N PRO A 664 -25.94 -22.56 14.01
CA PRO A 664 -26.99 -23.33 13.34
C PRO A 664 -27.83 -22.53 12.34
N ALA A 665 -28.10 -21.25 12.62
CA ALA A 665 -28.83 -20.36 11.72
C ALA A 665 -28.08 -20.13 10.39
N LEU A 666 -26.76 -19.88 10.47
CA LEU A 666 -25.90 -19.71 9.29
C LEU A 666 -25.79 -21.01 8.49
N GLN A 667 -25.65 -22.16 9.16
CA GLN A 667 -25.64 -23.47 8.47
C GLN A 667 -26.92 -23.72 7.67
N GLN A 668 -28.08 -23.40 8.24
CA GLN A 668 -29.38 -23.57 7.57
C GLN A 668 -29.52 -22.65 6.35
N GLN A 669 -29.05 -21.40 6.47
CA GLN A 669 -29.04 -20.45 5.36
C GLN A 669 -28.18 -20.94 4.20
N LEU A 670 -26.91 -21.28 4.45
CA LEU A 670 -25.97 -21.75 3.42
C LEU A 670 -26.46 -23.03 2.74
N ALA A 671 -27.05 -23.96 3.50
CA ALA A 671 -27.65 -25.17 2.94
C ALA A 671 -28.93 -24.91 2.12
N ALA A 672 -29.66 -23.83 2.39
CA ALA A 672 -30.82 -23.43 1.59
C ALA A 672 -30.37 -22.81 0.25
N GLU A 673 -29.39 -21.90 0.29
CA GLU A 673 -28.80 -21.27 -0.91
C GLU A 673 -28.21 -22.31 -1.86
N HIS A 674 -27.45 -23.28 -1.34
CA HIS A 674 -26.90 -24.37 -2.15
C HIS A 674 -27.98 -25.24 -2.82
N ARG A 675 -29.09 -25.51 -2.11
CA ARG A 675 -30.21 -26.28 -2.67
C ARG A 675 -30.90 -25.54 -3.81
N GLN A 676 -31.06 -24.22 -3.73
CA GLN A 676 -31.63 -23.42 -4.82
C GLN A 676 -30.72 -23.46 -6.05
N HIS A 677 -29.42 -23.24 -5.88
CA HIS A 677 -28.46 -23.25 -6.99
C HIS A 677 -28.40 -24.60 -7.72
N ARG A 678 -28.52 -25.73 -6.99
CA ARG A 678 -28.55 -27.06 -7.61
C ARG A 678 -29.81 -27.33 -8.42
N VAL A 679 -30.95 -26.75 -8.03
CA VAL A 679 -32.20 -26.89 -8.80
C VAL A 679 -32.12 -26.08 -10.10
N GLU A 680 -31.54 -24.89 -10.05
CA GLU A 680 -31.33 -24.02 -11.23
C GLU A 680 -30.30 -24.59 -12.24
N GLU A 681 -29.32 -25.40 -11.79
CA GLU A 681 -28.37 -26.09 -12.68
C GLU A 681 -28.91 -27.40 -13.28
N GLU A 682 -29.93 -27.99 -12.67
CA GLU A 682 -30.57 -29.24 -13.13
C GLU A 682 -31.76 -28.98 -14.08
N GLU A 683 -32.28 -27.76 -14.15
CA GLU A 683 -33.22 -27.23 -15.16
C GLU A 683 -32.50 -26.68 -16.40
#